data_AF-A0A8C9M336-F1
#
_entry.id   AF-A0A8C9M336-F1
#
_cell.length_a   1.000
_cell.length_b   1.000
_cell.length_c   1.000
_cell.angle_alpha   90.00
_cell.angle_beta   90.00
_cell.angle_gamma   90.00
#
_symmetry.space_group_name_H-M   'P 1'
#
loop_
_entity.id
_entity.type
_entity.pdbx_description
1 polymer ?
#
loop_
_entity_poly.entity_id
_entity_poly.type
_entity_poly.pdbx_seq_one_letter_code
_entity_poly.pdbx_strand_id
1 'polypeptide(L)'
;MAAAAAASHLNLDALREVLECPICMESFTEEQLRPKLLHCGHTICRQCLEKLLASSINGVRCPFCSKITRITSLTQLTDNLTVLKIIDTAGLSEAVGLLMCRSCGRRLPRQFCRSCGLVLCEPCREADHQPPGHCTLPVKEAAEERRHDFGEKLARLRELMGELQRRKVALEGVSKDLQARYKAVLQEYGHEERRVQEELARSRKFFTGSLAEVEKSNSQVVEEQSYLLNIAEVQAVSRCDYFLAKIKQADVALLEETADEEEPELTASLPRELTLQDVELLKVGHVGPLQIGQAVKKPRTVNMEDSWAMEAAASAASTSVTFREMDVSPEEVVASPRASPAKQRGSEPAANIQQCLFLKKMGAKGSTPGMFNLPVSLYVTGQGEVLVADRGNYRIQVFTRKGFLKEIRRSPSGIDSFVLSFLGADLPNLTPLSVAMNCQGLIGVTDSYDNSLKVYTLDGHCVACHRSQLSKPWGITALPSGQFVVTDVEGGKLWCFTVDRGAGVVKYSCLCSAVRPKFVTCDAEGTVYFTQGLGLNLENRQNEHHLEGGFSIGSVGPDGQLGRQISHFFSENEDFRCIAGMCVDARGDLIVADSSRKEILHFPKGGGYSVLIREGLTCPVGIALTPKGQLLVLDCWDHCIKIYSYHLRRYSTP
;
A
#
# COMPACT_ATOMS: atom_id res chain seq x y z
N MET A 1 -19.46 9.41 -38.47
CA MET A 1 -20.67 9.99 -37.83
C MET A 1 -20.62 11.51 -37.62
N ALA A 2 -19.44 12.14 -37.48
CA ALA A 2 -19.34 13.60 -37.37
C ALA A 2 -19.70 14.37 -38.66
N ALA A 3 -19.47 13.79 -39.85
CA ALA A 3 -19.82 14.42 -41.13
C ALA A 3 -21.34 14.54 -41.38
N ALA A 4 -22.14 13.61 -40.84
CA ALA A 4 -23.60 13.63 -40.97
C ALA A 4 -24.26 14.70 -40.10
N ALA A 5 -23.62 15.10 -39.00
CA ALA A 5 -24.11 16.14 -38.10
C ALA A 5 -23.88 17.56 -38.65
N ALA A 6 -22.89 17.75 -39.54
CA ALA A 6 -22.64 19.03 -40.21
C ALA A 6 -23.62 19.30 -41.38
N ALA A 7 -24.23 18.25 -41.95
CA ALA A 7 -25.15 18.36 -43.07
C ALA A 7 -26.56 18.87 -42.68
N SER A 8 -26.91 18.91 -41.39
CA SER A 8 -28.24 19.28 -40.91
C SER A 8 -28.55 20.79 -40.94
N HIS A 9 -27.57 21.63 -41.26
CA HIS A 9 -27.73 23.09 -41.31
C HIS A 9 -27.71 23.69 -42.73
N LEU A 10 -27.53 22.89 -43.78
CA LEU A 10 -27.54 23.37 -45.16
C LEU A 10 -28.96 23.34 -45.71
N ASN A 11 -29.48 24.51 -46.08
CA ASN A 11 -30.76 24.62 -46.78
C ASN A 11 -30.60 24.02 -48.20
N LEU A 12 -31.13 22.81 -48.37
CA LEU A 12 -31.04 22.02 -49.60
C LEU A 12 -31.63 22.73 -50.82
N ASP A 13 -32.66 23.58 -50.64
CA ASP A 13 -33.22 24.37 -51.74
C ASP A 13 -32.29 25.51 -52.17
N ALA A 14 -31.57 26.14 -51.22
CA ALA A 14 -30.61 27.20 -51.53
C ALA A 14 -29.34 26.66 -52.21
N LEU A 15 -28.89 25.45 -51.85
CA LEU A 15 -27.79 24.77 -52.54
C LEU A 15 -28.16 24.38 -53.98
N ARG A 16 -29.42 24.00 -54.22
CA ARG A 16 -29.92 23.64 -55.55
C ARG A 16 -29.86 24.84 -56.51
N GLU A 17 -30.31 26.02 -56.06
CA GLU A 17 -30.27 27.25 -56.85
C GLU A 17 -28.84 27.70 -57.22
N VAL A 18 -27.86 27.36 -56.38
CA VAL A 18 -26.45 27.77 -56.58
C VAL A 18 -25.70 26.81 -57.51
N LEU A 19 -26.11 25.54 -57.60
CA LEU A 19 -25.38 24.49 -58.32
C LEU A 19 -25.99 24.12 -59.68
N GLU A 20 -27.14 24.69 -60.04
CA GLU A 20 -27.83 24.42 -61.31
C GLU A 20 -27.77 25.62 -62.26
N CYS A 21 -27.71 25.33 -63.56
CA CYS A 21 -27.87 26.36 -64.57
C CYS A 21 -29.36 26.78 -64.64
N PRO A 22 -29.68 28.06 -64.48
CA PRO A 22 -31.07 28.52 -64.43
C PRO A 22 -31.77 28.52 -65.81
N ILE A 23 -31.08 28.10 -66.88
CA ILE A 23 -31.64 27.98 -68.24
C ILE A 23 -31.96 26.52 -68.59
N CYS A 24 -31.01 25.60 -68.40
CA CYS A 24 -31.22 24.19 -68.71
C CYS A 24 -31.64 23.35 -67.49
N MET A 25 -31.60 23.92 -66.27
CA MET A 25 -31.89 23.25 -65.00
C MET A 25 -31.00 22.02 -64.74
N GLU A 26 -29.83 21.96 -65.39
CA GLU A 26 -28.84 20.91 -65.19
C GLU A 26 -27.73 21.39 -64.25
N SER A 27 -27.20 20.48 -63.45
CA SER A 27 -26.11 20.77 -62.50
C SER A 27 -24.83 21.15 -63.25
N PHE A 28 -24.12 22.16 -62.74
CA PHE A 28 -22.84 22.58 -63.30
C PHE A 28 -21.80 21.46 -63.23
N THR A 29 -20.98 21.35 -64.28
CA THR A 29 -19.89 20.38 -64.39
C THR A 29 -18.60 21.08 -64.79
N GLU A 30 -17.45 20.45 -64.55
CA GLU A 30 -16.16 21.09 -64.83
C GLU A 30 -15.93 21.35 -66.33
N GLU A 31 -16.50 20.51 -67.20
CA GLU A 31 -16.24 20.55 -68.63
C GLU A 31 -17.39 21.14 -69.44
N GLN A 32 -18.51 20.43 -69.55
CA GLN A 32 -19.59 20.74 -70.50
C GLN A 32 -20.52 21.86 -69.99
N LEU A 33 -20.93 21.79 -68.73
CA LEU A 33 -21.81 22.76 -68.08
C LEU A 33 -21.00 23.66 -67.15
N ARG A 34 -19.86 24.17 -67.65
CA ARG A 34 -18.97 25.00 -66.84
C ARG A 34 -19.64 26.34 -66.49
N PRO A 35 -19.72 26.72 -65.20
CA PRO A 35 -20.43 27.92 -64.75
C PRO A 35 -19.63 29.18 -65.09
N LYS A 36 -20.20 30.07 -65.92
CA LYS A 36 -19.59 31.34 -66.34
C LYS A 36 -20.32 32.52 -65.72
N LEU A 37 -19.56 33.50 -65.25
CA LEU A 37 -20.09 34.69 -64.60
C LEU A 37 -20.27 35.83 -65.60
N LEU A 38 -21.50 36.34 -65.74
CA LEU A 38 -21.78 37.55 -66.51
C LEU A 38 -21.36 38.81 -65.74
N HIS A 39 -21.16 39.94 -66.41
CA HIS A 39 -20.81 41.22 -65.75
C HIS A 39 -21.88 41.71 -64.76
N CYS A 40 -23.10 41.18 -64.85
CA CYS A 40 -24.18 41.45 -63.90
C CYS A 40 -24.16 40.54 -62.65
N GLY A 41 -23.19 39.63 -62.53
CA GLY A 41 -23.03 38.69 -61.42
C GLY A 41 -23.83 37.39 -61.55
N HIS A 42 -24.71 37.25 -62.55
CA HIS A 42 -25.46 36.01 -62.76
C HIS A 42 -24.59 34.93 -63.41
N THR A 43 -24.78 33.68 -62.97
CA THR A 43 -24.03 32.51 -63.44
C THR A 43 -24.87 31.69 -64.41
N ILE A 44 -24.32 31.37 -65.58
CA ILE A 44 -24.99 30.57 -66.62
C ILE A 44 -23.98 29.54 -67.15
N CYS A 45 -24.42 28.35 -67.53
CA CYS A 45 -23.49 27.34 -68.06
C CYS A 45 -22.96 27.75 -69.44
N ARG A 46 -21.72 27.32 -69.75
CA ARG A 46 -21.05 27.58 -71.02
C ARG A 46 -21.93 27.26 -72.23
N GLN A 47 -22.57 26.09 -72.24
CA GLN A 47 -23.38 25.64 -73.37
C GLN A 47 -24.62 26.52 -73.62
N CYS A 48 -25.28 27.01 -72.57
CA CYS A 48 -26.38 27.96 -72.72
C CYS A 48 -25.89 29.34 -73.17
N LEU A 49 -24.71 29.78 -72.74
CA LEU A 49 -24.12 31.03 -73.20
C LEU A 49 -23.69 30.99 -74.67
N GLU A 50 -23.18 29.86 -75.16
CA GLU A 50 -22.89 29.67 -76.60
C GLU A 50 -24.15 29.89 -77.45
N LYS A 51 -25.29 29.33 -77.03
CA LYS A 51 -26.59 29.51 -77.71
C LYS A 51 -27.09 30.96 -77.64
N LEU A 52 -26.86 31.65 -76.53
CA LEU A 52 -27.25 33.06 -76.36
C LEU A 52 -26.34 34.02 -77.13
N LEU A 53 -25.06 33.71 -77.26
CA LEU A 53 -24.11 34.50 -78.04
C LEU A 53 -24.38 34.33 -79.54
N ALA A 54 -24.72 33.12 -79.99
CA ALA A 54 -25.09 32.85 -81.38
C ALA A 54 -26.34 33.63 -81.83
N SER A 55 -27.22 34.02 -80.90
CA SER A 55 -28.45 34.76 -81.18
C SER A 55 -28.35 36.27 -80.97
N SER A 56 -27.16 36.83 -80.66
CA SER A 56 -26.99 38.25 -80.33
C SER A 56 -25.76 38.90 -81.00
N ILE A 57 -25.94 40.08 -81.59
CA ILE A 57 -24.90 40.77 -82.39
C ILE A 57 -23.94 41.62 -81.53
N ASN A 58 -24.38 42.07 -80.35
CA ASN A 58 -23.64 43.02 -79.49
C ASN A 58 -23.42 42.50 -78.05
N GLY A 59 -23.22 41.19 -77.89
CA GLY A 59 -22.97 40.52 -76.61
C GLY A 59 -24.21 39.92 -75.95
N VAL A 60 -24.01 39.22 -74.84
CA VAL A 60 -25.05 38.40 -74.19
C VAL A 60 -25.94 39.25 -73.28
N ARG A 61 -27.25 39.27 -73.54
CA ARG A 61 -28.26 39.83 -72.62
C ARG A 61 -28.61 38.80 -71.55
N CYS A 62 -28.44 39.17 -70.28
CA CYS A 62 -28.80 38.30 -69.16
C CYS A 62 -30.33 38.09 -69.10
N PRO A 63 -30.84 36.84 -69.08
CA PRO A 63 -32.29 36.56 -68.99
C PRO A 63 -32.95 37.02 -67.68
N PHE A 64 -32.15 37.19 -66.62
CA PHE A 64 -32.66 37.45 -65.27
C PHE A 64 -32.69 38.93 -64.89
N CYS A 65 -31.82 39.75 -65.48
CA CYS A 65 -31.73 41.18 -65.16
C CYS A 65 -31.64 42.10 -66.37
N SER A 66 -31.75 41.56 -67.59
CA SER A 66 -31.71 42.28 -68.87
C SER A 66 -30.44 43.11 -69.16
N LYS A 67 -29.45 43.10 -68.26
CA LYS A 67 -28.14 43.74 -68.45
C LYS A 67 -27.34 43.04 -69.56
N ILE A 68 -26.71 43.84 -70.42
CA ILE A 68 -25.93 43.35 -71.56
C ILE A 68 -24.46 43.22 -71.17
N THR A 69 -23.92 42.02 -71.34
CA THR A 69 -22.51 41.70 -71.16
C THR A 69 -21.85 41.73 -72.54
N ARG A 70 -21.15 42.82 -72.85
CA ARG A 70 -20.48 43.02 -74.15
C ARG A 70 -19.21 42.18 -74.19
N ILE A 71 -19.23 41.12 -74.99
CA ILE A 71 -18.10 40.21 -75.20
C ILE A 71 -18.10 39.75 -76.66
N THR A 72 -16.92 39.45 -77.20
CA THR A 72 -16.75 38.87 -78.53
C THR A 72 -16.44 37.37 -78.49
N SER A 73 -15.95 36.87 -77.36
CA SER A 73 -15.68 35.45 -77.12
C SER A 73 -16.00 35.07 -75.67
N LEU A 74 -16.50 33.86 -75.46
CA LEU A 74 -16.79 33.32 -74.12
C LEU A 74 -15.55 33.11 -73.24
N THR A 75 -14.36 33.13 -73.83
CA THR A 75 -13.08 33.12 -73.12
C THR A 75 -12.85 34.39 -72.29
N GLN A 76 -13.53 35.49 -72.63
CA GLN A 76 -13.48 36.76 -71.90
C GLN A 76 -14.29 36.72 -70.59
N LEU A 77 -15.15 35.71 -70.40
CA LEU A 77 -15.92 35.54 -69.17
C LEU A 77 -15.18 34.65 -68.17
N THR A 78 -15.07 35.15 -66.95
CA THR A 78 -14.50 34.42 -65.81
C THR A 78 -15.39 33.25 -65.41
N ASP A 79 -14.77 32.13 -65.07
CA ASP A 79 -15.47 31.01 -64.44
C ASP A 79 -15.91 31.41 -63.02
N ASN A 80 -17.07 30.91 -62.58
CA ASN A 80 -17.46 31.02 -61.19
C ASN A 80 -16.68 29.97 -60.36
N LEU A 81 -15.47 30.36 -59.95
CA LEU A 81 -14.55 29.51 -59.18
C LEU A 81 -15.14 29.08 -57.83
N THR A 82 -16.09 29.82 -57.27
CA THR A 82 -16.78 29.44 -56.03
C THR A 82 -17.65 28.22 -56.25
N VAL A 83 -18.44 28.20 -57.34
CA VAL A 83 -19.25 27.04 -57.73
C VAL A 83 -18.38 25.84 -58.07
N LEU A 84 -17.29 26.06 -58.81
CA LEU A 84 -16.34 24.99 -59.14
C LEU A 84 -15.63 24.43 -57.91
N LYS A 85 -15.22 25.27 -56.94
CA LYS A 85 -14.62 24.80 -55.67
C LYS A 85 -15.61 24.01 -54.81
N ILE A 86 -16.90 24.36 -54.84
CA ILE A 86 -17.95 23.61 -54.13
C ILE A 86 -18.13 22.21 -54.77
N ILE A 87 -18.00 22.11 -56.09
CA ILE A 87 -18.04 20.84 -56.82
C ILE A 87 -16.77 20.00 -56.56
N ASP A 88 -15.59 20.63 -56.53
CA ASP A 88 -14.27 19.99 -56.41
C ASP A 88 -13.90 19.57 -54.97
N THR A 89 -14.55 20.14 -53.94
CA THR A 89 -14.42 19.61 -52.56
C THR A 89 -14.96 18.18 -52.47
N ALA A 90 -14.05 17.21 -52.64
CA ALA A 90 -14.22 15.76 -52.76
C ALA A 90 -14.86 15.01 -51.55
N GLY A 91 -15.69 15.68 -50.74
CA GLY A 91 -16.49 15.09 -49.67
C GLY A 91 -18.00 15.10 -49.93
N LEU A 92 -18.47 15.71 -51.02
CA LEU A 92 -19.90 15.82 -51.33
C LEU A 92 -20.42 14.72 -52.27
N SER A 93 -19.60 13.99 -53.03
CA SER A 93 -20.12 12.95 -53.94
C SER A 93 -20.86 11.81 -53.21
N GLU A 94 -20.38 11.40 -52.02
CA GLU A 94 -21.02 10.37 -51.20
C GLU A 94 -22.29 10.91 -50.50
N ALA A 95 -22.23 12.14 -49.98
CA ALA A 95 -23.35 12.79 -49.31
C ALA A 95 -24.47 13.20 -50.28
N VAL A 96 -24.12 13.65 -51.49
CA VAL A 96 -25.05 13.98 -52.57
C VAL A 96 -25.67 12.71 -53.14
N GLY A 97 -24.91 11.60 -53.25
CA GLY A 97 -25.45 10.29 -53.64
C GLY A 97 -26.54 9.76 -52.70
N LEU A 98 -26.47 10.08 -51.41
CA LEU A 98 -27.50 9.75 -50.41
C LEU A 98 -28.78 10.60 -50.55
N LEU A 99 -28.70 11.76 -51.21
CA LEU A 99 -29.80 12.69 -51.42
C LEU A 99 -30.52 12.48 -52.76
N MET A 100 -29.97 11.63 -53.63
CA MET A 100 -30.56 11.29 -54.93
C MET A 100 -31.48 10.07 -54.84
N CYS A 101 -32.36 9.93 -55.82
CA CYS A 101 -33.19 8.77 -56.03
C CYS A 101 -32.32 7.52 -56.03
N ARG A 102 -32.60 6.57 -55.14
CA ARG A 102 -31.77 5.36 -54.98
C ARG A 102 -31.82 4.41 -56.19
N SER A 103 -32.83 4.57 -57.05
CA SER A 103 -32.97 3.76 -58.27
C SER A 103 -32.16 4.30 -59.44
N CYS A 104 -32.20 5.62 -59.70
CA CYS A 104 -31.50 6.19 -60.86
C CYS A 104 -30.24 6.99 -60.54
N GLY A 105 -29.98 7.33 -59.27
CA GLY A 105 -28.79 8.05 -58.79
C GLY A 105 -28.63 9.49 -59.31
N ARG A 106 -29.57 9.97 -60.13
CA ARG A 106 -29.42 11.18 -60.95
C ARG A 106 -30.45 12.27 -60.68
N ARG A 107 -31.56 11.96 -59.99
CA ARG A 107 -32.68 12.87 -59.77
C ARG A 107 -33.05 12.89 -58.30
N LEU A 108 -33.48 14.03 -57.78
CA LEU A 108 -33.94 14.14 -56.40
C LEU A 108 -35.23 13.31 -56.18
N PRO A 109 -35.34 12.60 -55.05
CA PRO A 109 -36.52 11.82 -54.74
C PRO A 109 -37.69 12.70 -54.27
N ARG A 110 -38.89 12.42 -54.78
CA ARG A 110 -40.16 13.08 -54.38
C ARG A 110 -41.12 12.12 -53.69
N GLN A 111 -40.93 10.82 -53.89
CA GLN A 111 -41.82 9.75 -53.47
C GLN A 111 -41.05 8.75 -52.59
N PHE A 112 -41.70 8.22 -51.56
CA PHE A 112 -41.18 7.21 -50.66
C PHE A 112 -42.03 5.95 -50.79
N CYS A 113 -41.41 4.82 -51.12
CA CYS A 113 -42.09 3.53 -51.17
C CYS A 113 -42.01 2.85 -49.79
N ARG A 114 -43.16 2.65 -49.13
CA ARG A 114 -43.24 1.93 -47.86
C ARG A 114 -42.86 0.46 -48.01
N SER A 115 -43.26 -0.18 -49.10
CA SER A 115 -42.99 -1.61 -49.36
C SER A 115 -41.50 -1.89 -49.55
N CYS A 116 -40.75 -0.97 -50.16
CA CYS A 116 -39.31 -1.15 -50.46
C CYS A 116 -38.38 -0.39 -49.50
N GLY A 117 -38.88 0.57 -48.73
CA GLY A 117 -38.07 1.44 -47.88
C GLY A 117 -37.18 2.43 -48.66
N LEU A 118 -37.48 2.69 -49.94
CA LEU A 118 -36.66 3.50 -50.84
C LEU A 118 -37.28 4.88 -51.11
N VAL A 119 -36.41 5.88 -51.29
CA VAL A 119 -36.75 7.21 -51.79
C VAL A 119 -36.51 7.29 -53.30
N LEU A 120 -37.51 7.71 -54.04
CA LEU A 120 -37.62 7.60 -55.50
C LEU A 120 -38.04 8.93 -56.15
N CYS A 121 -37.59 9.19 -57.37
CA CYS A 121 -38.12 10.27 -58.20
C CYS A 121 -39.43 9.85 -58.90
N GLU A 122 -40.25 10.82 -59.34
CA GLU A 122 -41.54 10.57 -60.03
C GLU A 122 -41.45 9.52 -61.16
N PRO A 123 -40.43 9.56 -62.04
CA PRO A 123 -40.34 8.60 -63.15
C PRO A 123 -39.97 7.19 -62.72
N CYS A 124 -39.15 7.03 -61.67
CA CYS A 124 -38.84 5.72 -61.09
C CYS A 124 -40.05 5.14 -60.32
N ARG A 125 -40.92 6.01 -59.78
CA ARG A 125 -42.23 5.58 -59.24
C ARG A 125 -43.06 4.96 -60.36
N GLU A 126 -43.16 5.66 -61.50
CA GLU A 126 -44.03 5.28 -62.60
C GLU A 126 -43.54 4.07 -63.38
N ALA A 127 -42.22 3.88 -63.48
CA ALA A 127 -41.63 2.74 -64.18
C ALA A 127 -41.79 1.42 -63.41
N ASP A 128 -41.40 1.40 -62.13
CA ASP A 128 -41.20 0.13 -61.40
C ASP A 128 -41.96 0.04 -60.07
N HIS A 129 -42.62 1.12 -59.61
CA HIS A 129 -43.24 1.20 -58.28
C HIS A 129 -44.66 1.80 -58.33
N GLN A 130 -45.47 1.34 -59.29
CA GLN A 130 -46.89 1.70 -59.39
C GLN A 130 -47.79 0.88 -58.44
N PRO A 131 -48.89 1.48 -57.94
CA PRO A 131 -49.98 0.72 -57.34
C PRO A 131 -50.61 -0.24 -58.37
N PRO A 132 -51.05 -1.45 -57.98
CA PRO A 132 -51.25 -1.94 -56.60
C PRO A 132 -50.03 -2.64 -55.97
N GLY A 133 -48.91 -2.81 -56.67
CA GLY A 133 -47.75 -3.57 -56.18
C GLY A 133 -46.95 -2.88 -55.08
N HIS A 134 -46.86 -1.54 -55.12
CA HIS A 134 -46.05 -0.76 -54.18
C HIS A 134 -46.83 0.42 -53.60
N CYS A 135 -46.82 0.55 -52.27
CA CYS A 135 -47.43 1.70 -51.58
C CYS A 135 -46.43 2.86 -51.55
N THR A 136 -46.73 3.92 -52.28
CA THR A 136 -45.88 5.12 -52.38
C THR A 136 -46.59 6.33 -51.82
N LEU A 137 -45.85 7.17 -51.10
CA LEU A 137 -46.33 8.41 -50.49
C LEU A 137 -45.33 9.54 -50.75
N PRO A 138 -45.77 10.80 -50.75
CA PRO A 138 -44.85 11.93 -50.78
C PRO A 138 -43.81 11.83 -49.65
N VAL A 139 -42.54 12.09 -49.96
CA VAL A 139 -41.44 12.01 -48.97
C VAL A 139 -41.72 12.89 -47.75
N LYS A 140 -42.40 14.04 -47.94
CA LYS A 140 -42.76 14.96 -46.87
C LYS A 140 -43.70 14.33 -45.84
N GLU A 141 -44.77 13.68 -46.30
CA GLU A 141 -45.76 13.04 -45.43
C GLU A 141 -45.17 11.82 -44.71
N ALA A 142 -44.42 10.98 -45.42
CA ALA A 142 -43.73 9.84 -44.82
C ALA A 142 -42.66 10.26 -43.79
N ALA A 143 -42.02 11.41 -43.99
CA ALA A 143 -41.08 11.97 -43.02
C ALA A 143 -41.80 12.55 -41.79
N GLU A 144 -42.95 13.20 -41.97
CA GLU A 144 -43.76 13.75 -40.87
C GLU A 144 -44.30 12.65 -39.95
N GLU A 145 -44.81 11.55 -40.50
CA GLU A 145 -45.26 10.38 -39.74
C GLU A 145 -44.11 9.76 -38.93
N ARG A 146 -42.93 9.55 -39.55
CA ARG A 146 -41.74 9.06 -38.83
C ARG A 146 -41.26 10.03 -37.75
N ARG A 147 -41.32 11.34 -38.00
CA ARG A 147 -40.97 12.35 -36.99
C ARG A 147 -41.91 12.30 -35.80
N HIS A 148 -43.21 12.07 -36.03
CA HIS A 148 -44.19 11.89 -34.96
C HIS A 148 -43.87 10.65 -34.10
N ASP A 149 -43.64 9.50 -34.73
CA ASP A 149 -43.28 8.25 -34.04
C ASP A 149 -41.98 8.39 -33.21
N PHE A 150 -40.96 9.05 -33.76
CA PHE A 150 -39.73 9.34 -33.03
C PHE A 150 -39.96 10.36 -31.92
N GLY A 151 -40.84 11.34 -32.13
CA GLY A 151 -41.25 12.31 -31.12
C GLY A 151 -41.87 11.64 -29.89
N GLU A 152 -42.79 10.70 -30.09
CA GLU A 152 -43.38 9.93 -28.99
C GLU A 152 -42.36 9.04 -28.27
N LYS A 153 -41.50 8.33 -29.03
CA LYS A 153 -40.43 7.52 -28.44
C LYS A 153 -39.46 8.37 -27.62
N LEU A 154 -39.13 9.56 -28.11
CA LEU A 154 -38.27 10.51 -27.41
C LEU A 154 -38.93 11.06 -26.13
N ALA A 155 -40.24 11.34 -26.18
CA ALA A 155 -41.00 11.75 -24.99
C ALA A 155 -40.98 10.67 -23.90
N ARG A 156 -41.23 9.40 -24.26
CA ARG A 156 -41.13 8.25 -23.34
C ARG A 156 -39.74 8.10 -22.74
N LEU A 157 -38.69 8.25 -23.54
CA LEU A 157 -37.31 8.18 -23.06
C LEU A 157 -36.96 9.33 -22.11
N ARG A 158 -37.45 10.56 -22.38
CA ARG A 158 -37.23 11.70 -21.47
C ARG A 158 -37.91 11.50 -20.12
N GLU A 159 -39.12 10.95 -20.11
CA GLU A 159 -39.82 10.62 -18.87
C GLU A 159 -39.08 9.56 -18.06
N LEU A 160 -38.62 8.48 -18.72
CA LEU A 160 -37.82 7.43 -18.09
C LEU A 160 -36.49 7.97 -17.54
N MET A 161 -35.81 8.84 -18.27
CA MET A 161 -34.60 9.52 -17.77
C MET A 161 -34.90 10.36 -16.52
N GLY A 162 -36.04 11.06 -16.50
CA GLY A 162 -36.47 11.83 -15.33
C GLY A 162 -36.78 10.94 -14.12
N GLU A 163 -37.38 9.77 -14.33
CA GLU A 163 -37.61 8.79 -13.26
C GLU A 163 -36.30 8.18 -12.74
N LEU A 164 -35.40 7.76 -13.63
CA LEU A 164 -34.10 7.22 -13.26
C LEU A 164 -33.27 8.25 -12.47
N GLN A 165 -33.31 9.53 -12.87
CA GLN A 165 -32.61 10.59 -12.16
C GLN A 165 -33.17 10.80 -10.75
N ARG A 166 -34.50 10.76 -10.57
CA ARG A 166 -35.13 10.83 -9.25
C ARG A 166 -34.74 9.64 -8.37
N ARG A 167 -34.75 8.42 -8.92
CA ARG A 167 -34.31 7.20 -8.20
C ARG A 167 -32.84 7.28 -7.80
N LYS A 168 -31.97 7.81 -8.67
CA LYS A 168 -30.54 8.00 -8.37
C LYS A 168 -30.33 8.94 -7.19
N VAL A 169 -31.01 10.10 -7.19
CA VAL A 169 -30.92 11.07 -6.08
C VAL A 169 -31.44 10.46 -4.77
N ALA A 170 -32.53 9.69 -4.82
CA ALA A 170 -33.04 8.99 -3.64
C ALA A 170 -32.02 7.97 -3.10
N LEU A 171 -31.36 7.21 -3.98
CA LEU A 171 -30.34 6.22 -3.60
C LEU A 171 -29.10 6.90 -2.97
N GLU A 172 -28.68 8.04 -3.54
CA GLU A 172 -27.60 8.86 -2.97
C GLU A 172 -27.96 9.41 -1.58
N GLY A 173 -29.23 9.79 -1.37
CA GLY A 173 -29.75 10.17 -0.05
C GLY A 173 -29.63 9.04 0.97
N VAL A 174 -30.12 7.84 0.63
CA VAL A 174 -30.03 6.65 1.51
C VAL A 174 -28.57 6.31 1.84
N SER A 175 -27.67 6.41 0.85
CA SER A 175 -26.23 6.15 1.07
C SER A 175 -25.61 7.13 2.08
N LYS A 176 -25.95 8.43 1.97
CA LYS A 176 -25.48 9.46 2.92
C LYS A 176 -26.04 9.23 4.33
N ASP A 177 -27.31 8.89 4.45
CA ASP A 177 -27.94 8.58 5.74
C ASP A 177 -27.29 7.35 6.40
N LEU A 178 -27.00 6.31 5.63
CA LEU A 178 -26.32 5.11 6.13
C LEU A 178 -24.89 5.43 6.61
N GLN A 179 -24.15 6.26 5.87
CA GLN A 179 -22.82 6.71 6.28
C GLN A 179 -22.87 7.56 7.56
N ALA A 180 -23.87 8.42 7.72
CA ALA A 180 -24.06 9.21 8.92
C ALA A 180 -24.33 8.31 10.13
N ARG A 181 -25.21 7.30 9.99
CA ARG A 181 -25.48 6.30 11.04
C ARG A 181 -24.24 5.51 11.41
N TYR A 182 -23.46 5.05 10.44
CA TYR A 182 -22.22 4.32 10.70
C TYR A 182 -21.21 5.18 11.50
N LYS A 183 -21.06 6.46 11.13
CA LYS A 183 -20.22 7.40 11.89
C LYS A 183 -20.71 7.63 13.31
N ALA A 184 -22.03 7.74 13.52
CA ALA A 184 -22.61 7.89 14.85
C ALA A 184 -22.30 6.67 15.74
N VAL A 185 -22.49 5.45 15.22
CA VAL A 185 -22.17 4.22 15.97
C VAL A 185 -20.68 4.12 16.30
N LEU A 186 -19.79 4.50 15.38
CA LEU A 186 -18.35 4.55 15.67
C LEU A 186 -18.00 5.56 16.77
N GLN A 187 -18.68 6.70 16.82
CA GLN A 187 -18.48 7.70 17.86
C GLN A 187 -18.98 7.22 19.23
N GLU A 188 -20.14 6.55 19.27
CA GLU A 188 -20.68 5.93 20.48
C GLU A 188 -19.73 4.83 20.99
N TYR A 189 -19.22 3.97 20.09
CA TYR A 189 -18.23 2.96 20.46
C TYR A 189 -16.97 3.59 21.08
N GLY A 190 -16.43 4.64 20.46
CA GLY A 190 -15.26 5.36 21.00
C GLY A 190 -15.53 6.15 22.28
N HIS A 191 -16.80 6.45 22.60
CA HIS A 191 -17.19 7.00 23.90
C HIS A 191 -17.18 5.92 24.97
N GLU A 192 -17.80 4.76 24.71
CA GLU A 192 -17.82 3.64 25.65
C GLU A 192 -16.42 3.06 25.90
N GLU A 193 -15.58 2.98 24.87
CA GLU A 193 -14.18 2.57 25.02
C GLU A 193 -13.42 3.48 26.00
N ARG A 194 -13.56 4.81 25.84
CA ARG A 194 -12.93 5.78 26.77
C ARG A 194 -13.47 5.65 28.18
N ARG A 195 -14.78 5.43 28.35
CA ARG A 195 -15.38 5.21 29.67
C ARG A 195 -14.76 4.00 30.38
N VAL A 196 -14.62 2.87 29.67
CA VAL A 196 -13.98 1.65 30.21
C VAL A 196 -12.50 1.89 30.50
N GLN A 197 -11.77 2.59 29.62
CA GLN A 197 -10.36 2.93 29.85
C GLN A 197 -10.17 3.82 31.09
N GLU A 198 -11.04 4.79 31.31
CA GLU A 198 -11.02 5.67 32.49
C GLU A 198 -11.34 4.92 33.79
N GLU A 199 -12.29 3.99 33.76
CA GLU A 199 -12.60 3.12 34.89
C GLU A 199 -11.43 2.18 35.22
N LEU A 200 -10.81 1.59 34.18
CA LEU A 200 -9.61 0.75 34.34
C LEU A 200 -8.42 1.56 34.88
N ALA A 201 -8.22 2.79 34.38
CA ALA A 201 -7.16 3.67 34.85
C ALA A 201 -7.36 4.08 36.32
N ARG A 202 -8.60 4.38 36.72
CA ARG A 202 -8.95 4.65 38.12
C ARG A 202 -8.68 3.45 39.03
N SER A 203 -9.10 2.25 38.62
CA SER A 203 -8.83 1.01 39.36
C SER A 203 -7.33 0.74 39.48
N ARG A 204 -6.58 0.86 38.37
CA ARG A 204 -5.13 0.71 38.37
C ARG A 204 -4.45 1.69 39.32
N LYS A 205 -4.85 2.96 39.32
CA LYS A 205 -4.28 3.99 40.22
C LYS A 205 -4.53 3.65 41.69
N PHE A 206 -5.73 3.19 42.03
CA PHE A 206 -6.07 2.76 43.38
C PHE A 206 -5.23 1.55 43.81
N PHE A 207 -5.12 0.53 42.96
CA PHE A 207 -4.33 -0.68 43.23
C PHE A 207 -2.84 -0.36 43.42
N THR A 208 -2.25 0.46 42.54
CA THR A 208 -0.85 0.89 42.67
C THR A 208 -0.60 1.71 43.94
N GLY A 209 -1.59 2.52 44.37
CA GLY A 209 -1.51 3.25 45.62
C GLY A 209 -1.48 2.31 46.84
N SER A 210 -2.35 1.30 46.86
CA SER A 210 -2.37 0.28 47.92
C SER A 210 -1.08 -0.53 47.97
N LEU A 211 -0.49 -0.87 46.81
CA LEU A 211 0.83 -1.52 46.75
C LEU A 211 1.94 -0.64 47.33
N ALA A 212 1.97 0.64 46.96
CA ALA A 212 2.97 1.58 47.47
C ALA A 212 2.85 1.79 48.99
N GLU A 213 1.64 1.75 49.55
CA GLU A 213 1.43 1.80 51.00
C GLU A 213 2.00 0.56 51.72
N VAL A 214 1.81 -0.64 51.15
CA VAL A 214 2.38 -1.88 51.70
C VAL A 214 3.90 -1.86 51.60
N GLU A 215 4.44 -1.47 50.44
CA GLU A 215 5.89 -1.34 50.22
C GLU A 215 6.52 -0.37 51.22
N LYS A 216 5.88 0.79 51.45
CA LYS A 216 6.33 1.76 52.45
C LYS A 216 6.30 1.19 53.86
N SER A 217 5.24 0.49 54.25
CA SER A 217 5.14 -0.13 55.58
C SER A 217 6.21 -1.22 55.78
N ASN A 218 6.43 -2.08 54.79
CA ASN A 218 7.48 -3.10 54.86
C ASN A 218 8.88 -2.47 54.91
N SER A 219 9.12 -1.41 54.14
CA SER A 219 10.41 -0.69 54.15
C SER A 219 10.70 -0.06 55.51
N GLN A 220 9.69 0.54 56.16
CA GLN A 220 9.84 1.09 57.52
C GLN A 220 10.21 0.00 58.54
N VAL A 221 9.55 -1.16 58.49
CA VAL A 221 9.87 -2.28 59.38
C VAL A 221 11.33 -2.74 59.18
N VAL A 222 11.78 -2.85 57.93
CA VAL A 222 13.16 -3.23 57.62
C VAL A 222 14.17 -2.17 58.07
N GLU A 223 13.89 -0.88 57.87
CA GLU A 223 14.76 0.22 58.33
C GLU A 223 14.88 0.24 59.86
N GLU A 224 13.77 0.06 60.58
CA GLU A 224 13.76 -0.01 62.05
C GLU A 224 14.61 -1.19 62.55
N GLN A 225 14.48 -2.37 61.95
CA GLN A 225 15.31 -3.52 62.34
C GLN A 225 16.79 -3.33 62.00
N SER A 226 17.10 -2.74 60.84
CA SER A 226 18.48 -2.40 60.46
C SER A 226 19.11 -1.42 61.45
N TYR A 227 18.35 -0.41 61.90
CA TYR A 227 18.81 0.55 62.90
C TYR A 227 19.15 -0.12 64.24
N LEU A 228 18.32 -1.05 64.72
CA LEU A 228 18.59 -1.82 65.94
C LEU A 228 19.83 -2.70 65.83
N LEU A 229 20.04 -3.34 64.67
CA LEU A 229 21.23 -4.13 64.39
C LEU A 229 22.51 -3.28 64.40
N ASN A 230 22.47 -2.09 63.78
CA ASN A 230 23.62 -1.17 63.79
C ASN A 230 23.99 -0.69 65.20
N ILE A 231 23.00 -0.47 66.08
CA ILE A 231 23.26 -0.13 67.50
C ILE A 231 23.97 -1.29 68.20
N ALA A 232 23.48 -2.52 68.03
CA ALA A 232 24.09 -3.71 68.62
C ALA A 232 25.52 -3.94 68.11
N GLU A 233 25.78 -3.71 66.82
CA GLU A 233 27.11 -3.78 66.22
C GLU A 233 28.08 -2.77 66.87
N VAL A 234 27.66 -1.51 67.02
CA VAL A 234 28.48 -0.47 67.66
C VAL A 234 28.76 -0.81 69.13
N GLN A 235 27.78 -1.33 69.86
CA GLN A 235 27.97 -1.78 71.24
C GLN A 235 28.98 -2.94 71.34
N ALA A 236 28.90 -3.91 70.43
CA ALA A 236 29.84 -5.03 70.37
C ALA A 236 31.27 -4.55 70.05
N VAL A 237 31.44 -3.68 69.04
CA VAL A 237 32.75 -3.12 68.67
C VAL A 237 33.37 -2.34 69.82
N SER A 238 32.59 -1.46 70.47
CA SER A 238 33.04 -0.68 71.63
C SER A 238 33.51 -1.58 72.78
N ARG A 239 32.80 -2.69 73.04
CA ARG A 239 33.19 -3.64 74.09
C ARG A 239 34.41 -4.47 73.71
N CYS A 240 34.55 -4.86 72.45
CA CYS A 240 35.77 -5.48 71.93
C CYS A 240 36.99 -4.57 72.14
N ASP A 241 36.86 -3.27 71.86
CA ASP A 241 37.92 -2.28 72.08
C ASP A 241 38.27 -2.14 73.57
N TYR A 242 37.27 -2.15 74.46
CA TYR A 242 37.49 -2.17 75.90
C TYR A 242 38.28 -3.40 76.36
N PHE A 243 37.89 -4.61 75.92
CA PHE A 243 38.60 -5.83 76.27
C PHE A 243 40.01 -5.88 75.67
N LEU A 244 40.20 -5.40 74.44
CA LEU A 244 41.53 -5.24 73.84
C LEU A 244 42.42 -4.28 74.64
N ALA A 245 41.86 -3.22 75.22
CA ALA A 245 42.59 -2.32 76.10
C ALA A 245 42.95 -2.96 77.44
N LYS A 246 42.04 -3.75 78.02
CA LYS A 246 42.29 -4.53 79.26
C LYS A 246 43.36 -5.59 79.08
N ILE A 247 43.35 -6.34 77.98
CA ILE A 247 44.36 -7.37 77.65
C ILE A 247 45.77 -6.77 77.56
N LYS A 248 45.90 -5.47 77.23
CA LYS A 248 47.19 -4.78 77.12
C LYS A 248 47.73 -4.23 78.46
N GLN A 249 46.99 -4.38 79.57
CA GLN A 249 47.44 -3.96 80.89
C GLN A 249 48.48 -4.93 81.49
N ALA A 250 49.22 -4.48 82.52
CA ALA A 250 50.22 -5.30 83.18
C ALA A 250 49.57 -6.42 84.01
N ASP A 251 50.21 -7.60 84.05
CA ASP A 251 49.67 -8.84 84.63
C ASP A 251 49.13 -8.69 86.06
N VAL A 252 49.74 -7.82 86.88
CA VAL A 252 49.29 -7.56 88.26
C VAL A 252 47.94 -6.83 88.30
N ALA A 253 47.70 -5.89 87.38
CA ALA A 253 46.46 -5.11 87.31
C ALA A 253 45.27 -5.91 86.76
N LEU A 254 45.54 -6.96 85.97
CA LEU A 254 44.52 -7.91 85.49
C LEU A 254 43.99 -8.85 86.60
N LEU A 255 44.75 -9.03 87.68
CA LEU A 255 44.47 -9.98 88.75
C LEU A 255 43.83 -9.36 90.01
N GLU A 256 43.76 -8.03 90.11
CA GLU A 256 43.24 -7.32 91.29
C GLU A 256 41.72 -7.05 91.28
N GLU A 257 41.00 -7.35 90.20
CA GLU A 257 39.57 -7.05 90.11
C GLU A 257 38.67 -8.16 90.68
N THR A 258 37.95 -7.84 91.77
CA THR A 258 36.85 -8.64 92.32
C THR A 258 35.56 -8.42 91.55
N ALA A 259 34.85 -9.53 91.35
CA ALA A 259 33.50 -9.70 90.80
C ALA A 259 32.54 -8.51 91.01
N ASP A 260 32.09 -7.92 89.89
CA ASP A 260 30.69 -7.65 89.55
C ASP A 260 30.64 -6.64 88.37
N GLU A 261 31.23 -7.00 87.21
CA GLU A 261 30.82 -6.37 85.95
C GLU A 261 29.75 -7.25 85.34
N GLU A 262 28.47 -6.89 85.54
CA GLU A 262 27.35 -7.51 84.81
C GLU A 262 27.65 -7.42 83.30
N GLU A 263 27.82 -8.59 82.66
CA GLU A 263 27.90 -8.68 81.22
C GLU A 263 26.56 -8.18 80.64
N PRO A 264 26.54 -7.11 79.82
CA PRO A 264 25.32 -6.73 79.14
C PRO A 264 24.94 -7.87 78.19
N GLU A 265 23.72 -8.39 78.30
CA GLU A 265 23.18 -9.39 77.37
C GLU A 265 23.03 -8.78 75.95
N LEU A 266 24.12 -8.77 75.19
CA LEU A 266 24.19 -8.24 73.82
C LEU A 266 23.24 -8.97 72.86
N THR A 267 22.83 -10.19 73.19
CA THR A 267 21.99 -11.05 72.35
C THR A 267 20.50 -11.01 72.68
N ALA A 268 20.11 -10.52 73.87
CA ALA A 268 18.71 -10.56 74.31
C ALA A 268 17.81 -9.55 73.56
N SER A 269 18.40 -8.54 72.92
CA SER A 269 17.70 -7.47 72.20
C SER A 269 17.70 -7.61 70.67
N LEU A 270 18.30 -8.67 70.12
CA LEU A 270 18.39 -8.88 68.68
C LEU A 270 17.07 -9.47 68.13
N PRO A 271 16.46 -8.87 67.10
CA PRO A 271 15.21 -9.35 66.52
C PRO A 271 15.44 -10.69 65.80
N ARG A 272 14.78 -11.75 66.24
CA ARG A 272 14.85 -13.09 65.61
C ARG A 272 13.83 -13.29 64.47
N GLU A 273 12.72 -12.56 64.51
CA GLU A 273 11.63 -12.68 63.54
C GLU A 273 11.16 -11.33 63.01
N LEU A 274 10.91 -11.27 61.69
CA LEU A 274 10.41 -10.10 60.96
C LEU A 274 8.99 -10.35 60.47
N THR A 275 8.01 -9.56 60.89
CA THR A 275 6.64 -9.57 60.35
C THR A 275 6.49 -8.60 59.17
N LEU A 276 6.42 -9.13 57.95
CA LEU A 276 6.17 -8.39 56.72
C LEU A 276 4.75 -8.66 56.19
N GLN A 277 4.25 -7.82 55.30
CA GLN A 277 2.99 -8.05 54.61
C GLN A 277 3.24 -8.56 53.19
N ASP A 278 2.74 -9.76 52.88
CA ASP A 278 2.72 -10.31 51.53
C ASP A 278 1.47 -9.83 50.77
N VAL A 279 1.64 -9.59 49.47
CA VAL A 279 0.57 -9.13 48.59
C VAL A 279 0.24 -10.21 47.57
N GLU A 280 -0.99 -10.72 47.63
CA GLU A 280 -1.52 -11.65 46.64
C GLU A 280 -2.55 -10.97 45.73
N LEU A 281 -2.43 -11.22 44.42
CA LEU A 281 -3.40 -10.76 43.42
C LEU A 281 -4.60 -11.72 43.40
N LEU A 282 -5.77 -11.25 43.84
CA LEU A 282 -7.03 -11.99 43.66
C LEU A 282 -7.43 -12.02 42.18
N LYS A 283 -7.30 -13.19 41.55
CA LYS A 283 -7.82 -13.45 40.19
C LYS A 283 -9.32 -13.78 40.27
N VAL A 284 -10.16 -12.75 40.36
CA VAL A 284 -11.61 -12.94 40.25
C VAL A 284 -11.96 -13.06 38.77
N GLY A 285 -12.26 -14.27 38.31
CA GLY A 285 -12.90 -14.44 37.00
C GLY A 285 -14.37 -14.09 37.17
N HIS A 286 -14.86 -12.96 36.67
CA HIS A 286 -16.30 -12.73 36.57
C HIS A 286 -16.72 -11.82 35.41
N VAL A 287 -17.90 -12.18 34.88
CA VAL A 287 -18.76 -11.45 33.94
C VAL A 287 -19.62 -10.49 34.78
N GLY A 288 -19.21 -9.22 34.90
CA GLY A 288 -19.86 -8.18 35.72
C GLY A 288 -18.96 -6.94 35.86
N PRO A 289 -19.45 -5.79 36.39
CA PRO A 289 -18.69 -4.52 36.41
C PRO A 289 -17.29 -4.71 37.01
N LEU A 290 -16.28 -4.22 36.29
CA LEU A 290 -14.86 -4.52 36.45
C LEU A 290 -14.29 -4.12 37.83
N GLN A 291 -14.39 -5.02 38.81
CA GLN A 291 -13.58 -4.96 40.02
C GLN A 291 -12.28 -5.74 39.82
N ILE A 292 -11.33 -5.14 39.11
CA ILE A 292 -9.98 -5.71 38.94
C ILE A 292 -9.10 -5.33 40.15
N GLY A 293 -8.45 -6.34 40.75
CA GLY A 293 -7.27 -6.14 41.60
C GLY A 293 -7.55 -5.74 43.04
N GLN A 294 -8.10 -6.65 43.86
CA GLN A 294 -7.98 -6.51 45.31
C GLN A 294 -6.67 -7.15 45.78
N ALA A 295 -5.81 -6.36 46.42
CA ALA A 295 -4.62 -6.83 47.12
C ALA A 295 -5.05 -7.37 48.50
N VAL A 296 -4.86 -8.66 48.74
CA VAL A 296 -5.04 -9.22 50.09
C VAL A 296 -3.70 -9.10 50.82
N LYS A 297 -3.71 -8.41 51.96
CA LYS A 297 -2.54 -8.26 52.83
C LYS A 297 -2.52 -9.46 53.78
N LYS A 298 -1.53 -10.34 53.65
CA LYS A 298 -1.32 -11.45 54.60
C LYS A 298 -0.05 -11.19 55.41
N PRO A 299 -0.09 -11.29 56.75
CA PRO A 299 1.12 -11.19 57.55
C PRO A 299 1.99 -12.43 57.34
N ARG A 300 3.28 -12.22 57.11
CA ARG A 300 4.31 -13.25 56.97
C ARG A 300 5.44 -12.95 57.94
N THR A 301 5.69 -13.89 58.84
CA THR A 301 6.87 -13.91 59.70
C THR A 301 8.04 -14.56 58.95
N VAL A 302 9.19 -13.89 58.93
CA VAL A 302 10.46 -14.40 58.41
C VAL A 302 11.41 -14.59 59.59
N ASN A 303 11.85 -15.83 59.79
CA ASN A 303 12.90 -16.15 60.77
C ASN A 303 14.27 -15.90 60.14
N MET A 304 15.09 -15.05 60.76
CA MET A 304 16.39 -14.65 60.20
C MET A 304 17.44 -15.77 60.28
N GLU A 305 17.28 -16.72 61.21
CA GLU A 305 18.25 -17.80 61.44
C GLU A 305 18.33 -18.82 60.29
N ASP A 306 17.22 -19.04 59.56
CA ASP A 306 17.15 -19.96 58.42
C ASP A 306 17.78 -19.38 57.13
N SER A 307 17.87 -18.04 57.00
CA SER A 307 18.50 -17.39 55.83
C SER A 307 20.03 -17.39 55.92
N TRP A 308 20.61 -17.25 57.12
CA TRP A 308 22.06 -17.28 57.32
C TRP A 308 22.69 -18.66 57.00
N ALA A 309 21.93 -19.75 57.16
CA ALA A 309 22.37 -21.10 56.80
C ALA A 309 22.57 -21.29 55.27
N MET A 310 21.82 -20.56 54.44
CA MET A 310 21.91 -20.63 52.97
C MET A 310 23.12 -19.85 52.42
N GLU A 311 23.49 -18.72 53.02
CA GLU A 311 24.65 -17.90 52.60
C GLU A 311 26.00 -18.48 53.07
N ALA A 312 26.04 -19.09 54.27
CA ALA A 312 27.24 -19.77 54.76
C ALA A 312 27.65 -20.98 53.89
N ALA A 313 26.68 -21.69 53.31
CA ALA A 313 26.92 -22.79 52.37
C ALA A 313 27.48 -22.33 51.01
N ALA A 314 27.17 -21.10 50.58
CA ALA A 314 27.66 -20.53 49.32
C ALA A 314 29.11 -20.01 49.41
N SER A 315 29.53 -19.55 50.60
CA SER A 315 30.87 -19.01 50.86
C SER A 315 31.96 -20.10 50.97
N ALA A 316 31.61 -21.30 51.48
CA ALA A 316 32.56 -22.40 51.69
C ALA A 316 33.03 -23.11 50.40
N ALA A 317 32.37 -22.86 49.25
CA ALA A 317 32.63 -23.58 48.00
C ALA A 317 33.74 -22.97 47.10
N SER A 318 34.37 -21.85 47.49
CA SER A 318 35.25 -21.07 46.60
C SER A 318 36.76 -21.24 46.83
N THR A 319 37.24 -22.09 47.74
CA THR A 319 38.68 -22.20 48.02
C THR A 319 39.13 -23.63 48.29
N SER A 320 39.50 -24.36 47.24
CA SER A 320 40.72 -25.18 47.19
C SER A 320 40.79 -25.97 45.88
N VAL A 321 41.81 -25.70 45.07
CA VAL A 321 42.26 -26.59 44.00
C VAL A 321 43.69 -26.96 44.31
N THR A 322 43.97 -28.25 44.52
CA THR A 322 45.20 -28.91 44.06
C THR A 322 45.01 -30.43 43.94
N PHE A 323 44.95 -30.87 42.68
CA PHE A 323 45.69 -31.96 42.01
C PHE A 323 45.69 -33.44 42.50
N ARG A 324 45.29 -34.30 41.52
CA ARG A 324 45.77 -35.66 41.12
C ARG A 324 45.46 -36.85 42.07
N GLU A 325 45.17 -38.08 41.62
CA GLU A 325 45.33 -38.82 40.35
C GLU A 325 44.44 -40.10 40.37
N MET A 326 44.10 -40.65 39.18
CA MET A 326 43.86 -42.06 38.75
C MET A 326 43.44 -43.15 39.80
N ASP A 327 42.56 -44.14 39.55
CA ASP A 327 42.28 -44.91 38.33
C ASP A 327 41.08 -45.88 38.55
N VAL A 328 40.45 -46.25 37.43
CA VAL A 328 39.88 -47.57 37.04
C VAL A 328 38.62 -48.16 37.75
N SER A 329 37.59 -48.26 36.89
CA SER A 329 36.37 -49.12 36.77
C SER A 329 36.55 -50.63 37.08
N PRO A 330 35.56 -51.56 36.99
CA PRO A 330 34.26 -51.47 36.29
C PRO A 330 33.04 -52.19 36.92
N GLU A 331 31.86 -51.97 36.30
CA GLU A 331 30.79 -52.95 35.99
C GLU A 331 30.00 -53.61 37.16
N GLU A 332 28.66 -53.83 37.12
CA GLU A 332 27.74 -54.12 36.01
C GLU A 332 26.27 -54.15 36.54
N VAL A 333 25.28 -53.81 35.67
CA VAL A 333 24.01 -54.59 35.40
C VAL A 333 22.86 -54.48 36.46
N VAL A 334 21.60 -54.04 36.22
CA VAL A 334 20.69 -53.99 35.04
C VAL A 334 19.45 -53.07 35.22
N ALA A 335 19.12 -52.35 34.14
CA ALA A 335 17.84 -51.90 33.52
C ALA A 335 16.70 -51.13 34.27
N SER A 336 16.59 -49.83 33.94
CA SER A 336 15.61 -49.13 33.05
C SER A 336 14.24 -49.74 32.67
N PRO A 337 13.24 -48.97 32.15
CA PRO A 337 13.20 -47.53 31.75
C PRO A 337 11.98 -46.76 32.36
N ARG A 338 11.76 -45.43 32.28
CA ARG A 338 11.71 -44.53 31.11
C ARG A 338 11.43 -43.08 31.57
N ALA A 339 11.97 -42.12 30.81
CA ALA A 339 11.60 -40.70 30.67
C ALA A 339 12.10 -39.63 31.68
N SER A 340 13.24 -39.03 31.28
CA SER A 340 13.63 -37.60 31.27
C SER A 340 13.56 -36.76 32.54
N PRO A 341 14.66 -36.08 32.89
CA PRO A 341 14.61 -34.62 32.76
C PRO A 341 15.93 -33.92 32.35
N ALA A 342 15.74 -32.75 31.73
CA ALA A 342 16.41 -31.48 32.00
C ALA A 342 17.95 -31.31 31.93
N LYS A 343 18.27 -30.11 31.40
CA LYS A 343 19.46 -29.26 31.56
C LYS A 343 20.74 -29.70 30.83
N GLN A 344 21.30 -28.77 30.07
CA GLN A 344 22.50 -28.06 30.52
C GLN A 344 22.73 -26.77 29.73
N ARG A 345 22.71 -25.65 30.45
CA ARG A 345 23.47 -24.44 30.10
C ARG A 345 24.93 -24.81 30.22
N GLY A 346 25.64 -24.86 29.09
CA GLY A 346 27.09 -24.82 29.04
C GLY A 346 27.53 -23.45 28.53
N SER A 347 28.28 -22.73 29.33
CA SER A 347 28.99 -21.51 28.96
C SER A 347 30.42 -21.86 28.52
N GLU A 348 30.78 -21.53 27.29
CA GLU A 348 32.04 -20.90 26.82
C GLU A 348 32.30 -21.16 25.32
N PRO A 349 33.05 -20.32 24.57
CA PRO A 349 33.33 -18.90 24.76
C PRO A 349 32.57 -18.04 23.71
N ALA A 350 32.35 -16.77 24.04
CA ALA A 350 31.74 -15.79 23.16
C ALA A 350 32.54 -15.63 21.86
N ALA A 351 32.02 -16.21 20.77
CA ALA A 351 32.31 -15.73 19.44
C ALA A 351 31.79 -14.28 19.36
N ASN A 352 32.69 -13.32 19.53
CA ASN A 352 32.49 -11.87 19.44
C ASN A 352 31.30 -11.48 18.54
N ILE A 353 30.13 -11.30 19.16
CA ILE A 353 28.91 -10.87 18.47
C ILE A 353 29.12 -9.41 18.12
N GLN A 354 29.10 -9.15 16.81
CA GLN A 354 29.34 -7.84 16.24
C GLN A 354 28.17 -6.90 16.57
N GLN A 355 28.32 -6.11 17.62
CA GLN A 355 27.31 -5.14 18.03
C GLN A 355 27.20 -4.06 16.93
N CYS A 356 26.01 -3.89 16.35
CA CYS A 356 25.74 -2.85 15.36
C CYS A 356 25.77 -1.48 16.05
N LEU A 357 26.81 -0.67 15.82
CA LEU A 357 26.93 0.65 16.41
C LEU A 357 26.04 1.65 15.66
N PHE A 358 25.25 2.45 16.39
CA PHE A 358 24.50 3.55 15.82
C PHE A 358 25.45 4.63 15.28
N LEU A 359 25.28 5.00 14.01
CA LEU A 359 26.11 5.99 13.34
C LEU A 359 25.42 7.35 13.27
N LYS A 360 24.21 7.39 12.72
CA LYS A 360 23.43 8.62 12.55
C LYS A 360 21.96 8.34 12.27
N LYS A 361 21.13 9.38 12.41
CA LYS A 361 19.73 9.38 11.98
C LYS A 361 19.50 10.40 10.87
N MET A 362 18.50 10.15 10.02
CA MET A 362 18.04 11.09 9.01
C MET A 362 16.51 11.08 8.92
N GLY A 363 15.94 12.27 8.69
CA GLY A 363 14.49 12.47 8.67
C GLY A 363 13.90 12.88 10.01
N ALA A 364 12.69 13.41 9.94
CA ALA A 364 11.88 13.85 11.06
C ALA A 364 10.40 13.80 10.66
N LYS A 365 9.50 13.88 11.64
CA LYS A 365 8.06 13.96 11.39
C LYS A 365 7.71 15.22 10.56
N GLY A 366 6.99 15.04 9.47
CA GLY A 366 6.48 16.16 8.66
C GLY A 366 6.16 15.77 7.22
N SER A 367 5.84 16.79 6.41
CA SER A 367 5.42 16.65 5.02
C SER A 367 6.36 17.33 4.00
N THR A 368 7.35 18.09 4.47
CA THR A 368 8.33 18.75 3.60
C THR A 368 9.36 17.75 3.05
N PRO A 369 10.13 18.10 2.01
CA PRO A 369 11.20 17.25 1.49
C PRO A 369 12.18 16.81 2.57
N GLY A 370 12.39 15.50 2.69
CA GLY A 370 13.25 14.90 3.71
C GLY A 370 12.60 14.65 5.08
N MET A 371 11.32 15.02 5.25
CA MET A 371 10.50 14.64 6.40
C MET A 371 9.55 13.48 6.04
N PHE A 372 9.13 12.72 7.04
CA PHE A 372 8.34 11.51 6.88
C PHE A 372 7.02 11.55 7.66
N ASN A 373 6.00 10.91 7.13
CA ASN A 373 4.73 10.67 7.80
C ASN A 373 4.27 9.23 7.54
N LEU A 374 4.32 8.38 8.57
CA LEU A 374 4.06 6.93 8.45
C LEU A 374 4.87 6.27 7.30
N PRO A 375 6.21 6.37 7.31
CA PRO A 375 7.00 5.67 6.31
C PRO A 375 6.96 4.16 6.59
N VAL A 376 6.81 3.34 5.55
CA VAL A 376 6.47 1.91 5.69
C VAL A 376 7.50 0.95 5.10
N SER A 377 8.32 1.41 4.14
CA SER A 377 9.30 0.57 3.47
C SER A 377 10.47 1.42 2.97
N LEU A 378 11.66 0.83 2.95
CA LEU A 378 12.85 1.44 2.37
C LEU A 378 13.59 0.44 1.46
N TYR A 379 14.28 0.95 0.46
CA TYR A 379 15.14 0.16 -0.43
C TYR A 379 16.42 0.94 -0.72
N VAL A 380 17.56 0.24 -0.83
CA VAL A 380 18.85 0.85 -1.15
C VAL A 380 19.32 0.39 -2.52
N THR A 381 19.62 1.33 -3.41
CA THR A 381 20.13 1.04 -4.75
C THR A 381 21.59 0.63 -4.73
N GLY A 382 22.06 -0.02 -5.82
CA GLY A 382 23.48 -0.33 -6.00
C GLY A 382 24.39 0.91 -6.01
N GLN A 383 23.85 2.10 -6.33
CA GLN A 383 24.58 3.37 -6.26
C GLN A 383 24.61 3.96 -4.84
N GLY A 384 23.85 3.38 -3.90
CA GLY A 384 23.73 3.83 -2.52
C GLY A 384 22.70 4.95 -2.33
N GLU A 385 21.72 5.06 -3.23
CA GLU A 385 20.55 5.90 -3.05
C GLU A 385 19.51 5.15 -2.20
N VAL A 386 18.74 5.88 -1.39
CA VAL A 386 17.73 5.31 -0.50
C VAL A 386 16.36 5.73 -0.99
N LEU A 387 15.51 4.77 -1.35
CA LEU A 387 14.12 4.99 -1.68
C LEU A 387 13.28 4.70 -0.44
N VAL A 388 12.31 5.56 -0.15
CA VAL A 388 11.44 5.44 1.02
C VAL A 388 9.99 5.57 0.58
N ALA A 389 9.18 4.58 0.89
CA ALA A 389 7.72 4.62 0.75
C ALA A 389 7.13 5.39 1.93
N ASP A 390 6.72 6.64 1.69
CA ASP A 390 6.20 7.58 2.68
C ASP A 390 4.67 7.60 2.59
N ARG A 391 4.03 6.60 3.22
CA ARG A 391 2.60 6.29 3.01
C ARG A 391 1.68 7.44 3.43
N GLY A 392 1.95 8.08 4.57
CA GLY A 392 1.12 9.16 5.10
C GLY A 392 1.25 10.47 4.31
N ASN A 393 2.31 10.63 3.52
CA ASN A 393 2.47 11.76 2.58
C ASN A 393 2.19 11.37 1.13
N TYR A 394 1.76 10.13 0.88
CA TYR A 394 1.36 9.63 -0.44
C TYR A 394 2.43 9.76 -1.53
N ARG A 395 3.70 9.49 -1.18
CA ARG A 395 4.85 9.70 -2.07
C ARG A 395 5.95 8.68 -1.83
N ILE A 396 6.85 8.58 -2.79
CA ILE A 396 8.15 7.92 -2.62
C ILE A 396 9.22 9.00 -2.59
N GLN A 397 10.10 8.97 -1.60
CA GLN A 397 11.23 9.89 -1.51
C GLN A 397 12.52 9.17 -1.86
N VAL A 398 13.38 9.83 -2.64
CA VAL A 398 14.70 9.34 -3.02
C VAL A 398 15.75 10.21 -2.34
N PHE A 399 16.70 9.57 -1.66
CA PHE A 399 17.79 10.21 -0.94
C PHE A 399 19.13 9.77 -1.50
N THR A 400 20.08 10.69 -1.52
CA THR A 400 21.50 10.39 -1.73
C THR A 400 22.26 10.62 -0.43
N ARG A 401 23.58 10.39 -0.46
CA ARG A 401 24.47 10.77 0.65
C ARG A 401 24.44 12.27 0.99
N LYS A 402 24.03 13.12 0.05
CA LYS A 402 23.91 14.57 0.22
C LYS A 402 22.57 14.99 0.85
N GLY A 403 21.62 14.07 1.01
CA GLY A 403 20.28 14.33 1.55
C GLY A 403 19.18 14.01 0.54
N PHE A 404 18.03 14.67 0.68
CA PHE A 404 16.89 14.53 -0.22
C PHE A 404 17.28 14.88 -1.67
N LEU A 405 16.89 14.02 -2.61
CA LEU A 405 17.12 14.22 -4.04
C LEU A 405 15.86 14.65 -4.76
N LYS A 406 14.80 13.82 -4.65
CA LYS A 406 13.53 14.01 -5.35
C LYS A 406 12.42 13.20 -4.71
N GLU A 407 11.19 13.50 -5.09
CA GLU A 407 10.01 12.70 -4.76
C GLU A 407 9.30 12.23 -6.02
N ILE A 408 8.70 11.04 -5.94
CA ILE A 408 7.88 10.44 -6.98
C ILE A 408 6.45 10.39 -6.44
N ARG A 409 5.52 10.95 -7.22
CA ARG A 409 4.07 10.94 -6.96
C ARG A 409 3.35 10.37 -8.18
N ARG A 410 2.05 10.07 -8.03
CA ARG A 410 1.22 9.71 -9.19
C ARG A 410 1.15 10.89 -10.16
N SER A 411 1.55 10.69 -11.41
CA SER A 411 1.38 11.67 -12.48
C SER A 411 -0.05 11.61 -13.04
N PRO A 412 -0.78 12.73 -13.17
CA PRO A 412 -2.12 12.76 -13.80
C PRO A 412 -2.13 12.34 -15.27
N SER A 413 -0.99 12.42 -15.95
CA SER A 413 -0.82 12.18 -17.39
C SER A 413 -0.65 10.70 -17.80
N GLY A 414 -0.87 9.76 -16.88
CA GLY A 414 -0.90 8.33 -17.21
C GLY A 414 -2.17 7.94 -17.97
N ILE A 415 -2.15 6.78 -18.63
CA ILE A 415 -3.20 6.19 -19.49
C ILE A 415 -4.62 6.25 -18.88
N ASP A 416 -4.73 6.37 -17.55
CA ASP A 416 -5.98 6.57 -16.80
C ASP A 416 -6.66 7.94 -17.00
N SER A 417 -5.98 8.94 -17.56
CA SER A 417 -6.49 10.31 -17.67
C SER A 417 -7.76 10.43 -18.50
N PHE A 418 -7.93 9.59 -19.54
CA PHE A 418 -9.05 9.72 -20.48
C PHE A 418 -10.40 9.31 -19.87
N VAL A 419 -10.39 8.34 -18.94
CA VAL A 419 -11.61 7.83 -18.30
C VAL A 419 -12.00 8.67 -17.08
N LEU A 420 -11.02 9.23 -16.36
CA LEU A 420 -11.25 9.97 -15.13
C LEU A 420 -11.52 11.48 -15.34
N SER A 421 -11.02 12.09 -16.42
CA SER A 421 -11.37 13.47 -16.77
C SER A 421 -12.87 13.63 -17.10
N PHE A 422 -13.52 12.54 -17.54
CA PHE A 422 -14.95 12.52 -17.86
C PHE A 422 -15.86 12.42 -16.61
N LEU A 423 -15.31 12.07 -15.44
CA LEU A 423 -16.07 11.81 -14.22
C LEU A 423 -15.90 12.88 -13.12
N GLY A 424 -15.06 13.89 -13.32
CA GLY A 424 -14.94 15.04 -12.41
C GLY A 424 -14.53 14.68 -10.96
N ALA A 425 -13.90 13.52 -10.75
CA ALA A 425 -13.46 13.08 -9.43
C ALA A 425 -11.98 13.45 -9.20
N ASP A 426 -11.69 14.06 -8.05
CA ASP A 426 -10.31 14.21 -7.57
C ASP A 426 -9.64 12.84 -7.50
N LEU A 427 -8.51 12.68 -8.19
CA LEU A 427 -7.81 11.41 -8.16
C LEU A 427 -7.17 11.18 -6.78
N PRO A 428 -7.40 10.02 -6.17
CA PRO A 428 -6.72 9.61 -4.95
C PRO A 428 -5.23 9.38 -5.20
N ASN A 429 -4.41 9.79 -4.22
CA ASN A 429 -2.95 9.76 -4.27
C ASN A 429 -2.37 8.33 -4.23
N LEU A 430 -1.12 8.17 -4.68
CA LEU A 430 -0.33 6.94 -4.51
C LEU A 430 -0.18 6.60 -3.02
N THR A 431 -0.63 5.43 -2.57
CA THR A 431 -0.43 4.97 -1.18
C THR A 431 0.60 3.83 -1.15
N PRO A 432 1.90 4.14 -1.18
CA PRO A 432 2.91 3.10 -1.33
C PRO A 432 3.00 2.25 -0.06
N LEU A 433 3.04 0.92 -0.22
CA LEU A 433 3.27 -0.04 0.86
C LEU A 433 4.72 -0.56 0.88
N SER A 434 5.22 -0.97 -0.29
CA SER A 434 6.56 -1.50 -0.44
C SER A 434 7.18 -1.00 -1.74
N VAL A 435 8.50 -0.85 -1.74
CA VAL A 435 9.28 -0.33 -2.86
C VAL A 435 10.48 -1.23 -3.12
N ALA A 436 10.76 -1.51 -4.39
CA ALA A 436 11.95 -2.21 -4.84
C ALA A 436 12.43 -1.65 -6.18
N MET A 437 13.71 -1.80 -6.49
CA MET A 437 14.27 -1.39 -7.78
C MET A 437 14.94 -2.58 -8.46
N ASN A 438 14.70 -2.76 -9.76
CA ASN A 438 15.35 -3.82 -10.52
C ASN A 438 16.69 -3.37 -11.11
N CYS A 439 17.45 -4.30 -11.68
CA CYS A 439 18.75 -4.05 -12.31
C CYS A 439 18.68 -3.11 -13.54
N GLN A 440 17.49 -2.91 -14.10
CA GLN A 440 17.23 -1.97 -15.17
C GLN A 440 16.91 -0.55 -14.65
N GLY A 441 16.90 -0.30 -13.35
CA GLY A 441 16.57 1.01 -12.78
C GLY A 441 15.09 1.37 -12.84
N LEU A 442 14.20 0.37 -12.97
CA LEU A 442 12.76 0.53 -12.77
C LEU A 442 12.42 0.35 -11.29
N ILE A 443 11.54 1.20 -10.78
CA ILE A 443 11.06 1.21 -9.40
C ILE A 443 9.68 0.57 -9.37
N GLY A 444 9.58 -0.62 -8.80
CA GLY A 444 8.31 -1.27 -8.52
C GLY A 444 7.75 -0.83 -7.17
N VAL A 445 6.43 -0.59 -7.13
CA VAL A 445 5.71 -0.06 -5.97
C VAL A 445 4.38 -0.76 -5.84
N THR A 446 4.07 -1.27 -4.66
CA THR A 446 2.73 -1.77 -4.33
C THR A 446 1.87 -0.63 -3.78
N ASP A 447 0.70 -0.41 -4.37
CA ASP A 447 -0.24 0.65 -3.98
C ASP A 447 -1.46 0.06 -3.27
N SER A 448 -1.67 0.43 -2.00
CA SER A 448 -2.82 -0.01 -1.21
C SER A 448 -4.14 0.67 -1.56
N TYR A 449 -4.11 1.70 -2.39
CA TYR A 449 -5.29 2.51 -2.68
C TYR A 449 -6.20 1.78 -3.67
N ASP A 450 -5.62 1.31 -4.76
CA ASP A 450 -6.30 0.60 -5.85
C ASP A 450 -5.89 -0.88 -5.93
N ASN A 451 -5.10 -1.37 -4.96
CA ASN A 451 -4.55 -2.72 -4.89
C ASN A 451 -3.80 -3.10 -6.17
N SER A 452 -2.82 -2.28 -6.57
CA SER A 452 -2.09 -2.46 -7.81
C SER A 452 -0.57 -2.46 -7.63
N LEU A 453 0.11 -3.07 -8.59
CA LEU A 453 1.54 -2.90 -8.83
C LEU A 453 1.74 -1.74 -9.80
N LYS A 454 2.48 -0.72 -9.38
CA LYS A 454 2.89 0.42 -10.22
C LYS A 454 4.40 0.38 -10.42
N VAL A 455 4.84 0.59 -11.64
CA VAL A 455 6.27 0.63 -11.98
C VAL A 455 6.60 2.01 -12.53
N TYR A 456 7.61 2.64 -11.96
CA TYR A 456 8.07 3.97 -12.31
C TYR A 456 9.51 3.92 -12.83
N THR A 457 9.85 4.87 -13.68
CA THR A 457 11.25 5.22 -13.96
C THR A 457 11.82 6.03 -12.80
N LEU A 458 13.16 6.14 -12.73
CA LEU A 458 13.82 7.03 -11.78
C LEU A 458 13.32 8.48 -11.91
N ASP A 459 12.94 8.93 -13.10
CA ASP A 459 12.45 10.29 -13.35
C ASP A 459 10.99 10.50 -12.91
N GLY A 460 10.33 9.45 -12.41
CA GLY A 460 8.97 9.50 -11.88
C GLY A 460 7.87 9.22 -12.92
N HIS A 461 8.23 8.86 -14.15
CA HIS A 461 7.25 8.45 -15.16
C HIS A 461 6.73 7.05 -14.88
N CYS A 462 5.41 6.88 -14.85
CA CYS A 462 4.75 5.57 -14.71
C CYS A 462 4.88 4.77 -16.01
N VAL A 463 5.54 3.62 -15.94
CA VAL A 463 5.77 2.67 -17.03
C VAL A 463 4.65 1.63 -17.10
N ALA A 464 4.18 1.16 -15.94
CA ALA A 464 3.19 0.10 -15.86
C ALA A 464 2.29 0.27 -14.65
N CYS A 465 1.02 -0.11 -14.81
CA CYS A 465 0.05 -0.25 -13.72
C CYS A 465 -0.67 -1.58 -13.93
N HIS A 466 -0.60 -2.47 -12.94
CA HIS A 466 -1.21 -3.80 -13.00
C HIS A 466 -2.06 -4.05 -11.75
N ARG A 467 -3.36 -4.28 -11.96
CA ARG A 467 -4.34 -4.54 -10.89
C ARG A 467 -4.96 -5.93 -10.96
N SER A 468 -4.91 -6.57 -12.13
CA SER A 468 -5.59 -7.84 -12.34
C SER A 468 -5.00 -8.94 -11.44
N GLN A 469 -5.85 -9.79 -10.87
CA GLN A 469 -5.46 -10.89 -9.98
C GLN A 469 -4.70 -10.51 -8.69
N LEU A 470 -4.62 -9.21 -8.37
CA LEU A 470 -4.08 -8.72 -7.10
C LEU A 470 -5.23 -8.33 -6.17
N SER A 471 -5.40 -9.07 -5.08
CA SER A 471 -6.43 -8.79 -4.07
C SER A 471 -5.93 -7.75 -3.07
N LYS A 472 -4.73 -7.96 -2.51
CA LYS A 472 -4.08 -7.06 -1.55
C LYS A 472 -2.55 -7.20 -1.65
N PRO A 473 -1.93 -6.62 -2.68
CA PRO A 473 -0.48 -6.66 -2.83
C PRO A 473 0.21 -5.89 -1.69
N TRP A 474 1.25 -6.47 -1.08
CA TRP A 474 1.94 -5.83 0.04
C TRP A 474 3.44 -5.68 -0.20
N GLY A 475 4.19 -6.77 -0.13
CA GLY A 475 5.64 -6.76 -0.28
C GLY A 475 6.03 -6.84 -1.76
N ILE A 476 7.14 -6.18 -2.11
CA ILE A 476 7.75 -6.30 -3.42
C ILE A 476 9.27 -6.46 -3.28
N THR A 477 9.85 -7.30 -4.12
CA THR A 477 11.29 -7.42 -4.30
C THR A 477 11.63 -7.57 -5.78
N ALA A 478 12.88 -7.29 -6.16
CA ALA A 478 13.35 -7.42 -7.53
C ALA A 478 14.40 -8.50 -7.62
N LEU A 479 14.15 -9.51 -8.45
CA LEU A 479 15.09 -10.60 -8.71
C LEU A 479 16.32 -10.10 -9.48
N PRO A 480 17.47 -10.80 -9.38
CA PRO A 480 18.65 -10.52 -10.20
C PRO A 480 18.36 -10.54 -11.71
N SER A 481 17.36 -11.32 -12.14
CA SER A 481 16.87 -11.39 -13.53
C SER A 481 16.19 -10.09 -14.01
N GLY A 482 15.84 -9.17 -13.11
CA GLY A 482 15.13 -7.94 -13.40
C GLY A 482 13.61 -8.00 -13.22
N GLN A 483 13.06 -9.19 -12.91
CA GLN A 483 11.64 -9.39 -12.62
C GLN A 483 11.27 -8.91 -11.21
N PHE A 484 10.01 -8.51 -11.01
CA PHE A 484 9.48 -8.16 -9.70
C PHE A 484 8.69 -9.33 -9.11
N VAL A 485 8.91 -9.64 -7.85
CA VAL A 485 8.08 -10.58 -7.09
C VAL A 485 7.25 -9.79 -6.10
N VAL A 486 5.93 -9.96 -6.15
CA VAL A 486 4.94 -9.27 -5.31
C VAL A 486 4.17 -10.29 -4.49
N THR A 487 4.03 -10.06 -3.19
CA THR A 487 3.18 -10.87 -2.32
C THR A 487 1.75 -10.33 -2.32
N ASP A 488 0.78 -11.21 -2.52
CA ASP A 488 -0.65 -10.91 -2.36
C ASP A 488 -1.16 -11.55 -1.06
N VAL A 489 -1.44 -10.70 -0.06
CA VAL A 489 -1.75 -11.13 1.30
C VAL A 489 -3.09 -11.87 1.35
N GLU A 490 -4.13 -11.33 0.74
CA GLU A 490 -5.46 -11.95 0.75
C GLU A 490 -5.59 -12.98 -0.37
N GLY A 491 -4.87 -12.79 -1.49
CA GLY A 491 -4.83 -13.77 -2.57
C GLY A 491 -4.02 -15.04 -2.24
N GLY A 492 -3.16 -14.99 -1.21
CA GLY A 492 -2.37 -16.13 -0.76
C GLY A 492 -1.33 -16.60 -1.78
N LYS A 493 -0.78 -15.68 -2.59
CA LYS A 493 0.12 -16.02 -3.71
C LYS A 493 1.27 -15.04 -3.81
N LEU A 494 2.39 -15.54 -4.33
CA LEU A 494 3.51 -14.73 -4.80
C LEU A 494 3.43 -14.65 -6.31
N TRP A 495 3.38 -13.44 -6.85
CA TRP A 495 3.30 -13.17 -8.27
C TRP A 495 4.64 -12.66 -8.79
N CYS A 496 5.13 -13.25 -9.88
CA CYS A 496 6.31 -12.79 -10.59
C CYS A 496 5.90 -11.99 -11.83
N PHE A 497 6.42 -10.77 -11.97
CA PHE A 497 6.12 -9.82 -13.03
C PHE A 497 7.37 -9.48 -13.83
N THR A 498 7.28 -9.62 -15.15
CA THR A 498 8.26 -9.13 -16.12
C THR A 498 7.75 -7.83 -16.71
N VAL A 499 8.51 -6.76 -16.56
CA VAL A 499 8.11 -5.42 -16.97
C VAL A 499 9.13 -4.88 -17.96
N ASP A 500 8.65 -4.41 -19.10
CA ASP A 500 9.43 -3.74 -20.12
C ASP A 500 9.15 -2.22 -20.09
N ARG A 501 10.16 -1.43 -20.41
CA ARG A 501 10.09 0.04 -20.38
C ARG A 501 9.11 0.62 -21.41
N GLY A 502 8.95 0.00 -22.56
CA GLY A 502 8.07 0.48 -23.64
C GLY A 502 6.70 -0.20 -23.66
N ALA A 503 6.63 -1.46 -23.22
CA ALA A 503 5.41 -2.27 -23.29
C ALA A 503 4.67 -2.46 -21.95
N GLY A 504 5.22 -2.00 -20.83
CA GLY A 504 4.62 -2.19 -19.51
C GLY A 504 4.76 -3.64 -19.01
N VAL A 505 3.74 -4.22 -18.39
CA VAL A 505 3.80 -5.61 -17.92
C VAL A 505 3.68 -6.59 -19.10
N VAL A 506 4.78 -7.25 -19.44
CA VAL A 506 4.86 -8.17 -20.59
C VAL A 506 4.42 -9.59 -20.21
N LYS A 507 4.77 -10.04 -19.00
CA LYS A 507 4.44 -11.38 -18.51
C LYS A 507 4.23 -11.34 -17.01
N TYR A 508 3.26 -12.10 -16.52
CA TYR A 508 3.09 -12.35 -15.10
C TYR A 508 2.67 -13.80 -14.84
N SER A 509 3.17 -14.40 -13.76
CA SER A 509 2.90 -15.79 -13.40
C SER A 509 2.92 -15.98 -11.88
N CYS A 510 2.18 -16.97 -11.40
CA CYS A 510 2.23 -17.37 -10.00
C CYS A 510 3.55 -18.10 -9.73
N LEU A 511 4.35 -17.61 -8.79
CA LEU A 511 5.61 -18.22 -8.38
C LEU A 511 5.36 -19.36 -7.39
N CYS A 512 4.59 -19.09 -6.33
CA CYS A 512 4.13 -20.09 -5.37
C CYS A 512 2.88 -19.61 -4.62
N SER A 513 2.18 -20.55 -3.99
CA SER A 513 1.08 -20.26 -3.07
C SER A 513 1.58 -20.28 -1.63
N ALA A 514 1.11 -19.35 -0.80
CA ALA A 514 1.49 -19.21 0.60
C ALA A 514 0.32 -18.71 1.45
N VAL A 515 0.32 -19.01 2.74
CA VAL A 515 -0.72 -18.53 3.67
C VAL A 515 -0.41 -17.09 4.09
N ARG A 516 -1.21 -16.14 3.61
CA ARG A 516 -1.11 -14.70 3.91
C ARG A 516 0.32 -14.12 3.81
N PRO A 517 0.98 -14.24 2.65
CA PRO A 517 2.34 -13.75 2.49
C PRO A 517 2.37 -12.23 2.53
N LYS A 518 3.23 -11.64 3.35
CA LYS A 518 3.28 -10.19 3.58
C LYS A 518 4.60 -9.55 3.14
N PHE A 519 5.71 -9.91 3.78
CA PHE A 519 7.02 -9.37 3.44
C PHE A 519 7.78 -10.34 2.55
N VAL A 520 8.62 -9.79 1.68
CA VAL A 520 9.42 -10.54 0.71
C VAL A 520 10.75 -9.85 0.47
N THR A 521 11.80 -10.64 0.30
CA THR A 521 13.14 -10.21 -0.12
C THR A 521 13.78 -11.32 -0.96
N CYS A 522 14.82 -11.03 -1.71
CA CYS A 522 15.61 -12.07 -2.38
C CYS A 522 17.10 -11.92 -2.11
N ASP A 523 17.85 -13.00 -2.32
CA ASP A 523 19.31 -12.99 -2.31
C ASP A 523 19.89 -12.78 -3.72
N ALA A 524 21.23 -12.77 -3.80
CA ALA A 524 21.94 -12.63 -5.07
C ALA A 524 21.83 -13.87 -5.99
N GLU A 525 21.49 -15.03 -5.44
CA GLU A 525 21.28 -16.27 -6.19
C GLU A 525 19.88 -16.31 -6.84
N GLY A 526 18.96 -15.43 -6.40
CA GLY A 526 17.57 -15.36 -6.85
C GLY A 526 16.61 -16.17 -5.98
N THR A 527 17.05 -16.65 -4.83
CA THR A 527 16.19 -17.28 -3.82
C THR A 527 15.34 -16.20 -3.17
N VAL A 528 14.03 -16.39 -3.18
CA VAL A 528 13.05 -15.48 -2.59
C VAL A 528 12.66 -15.96 -1.21
N TYR A 529 12.78 -15.09 -0.21
CA TYR A 529 12.36 -15.31 1.16
C TYR A 529 11.08 -14.52 1.43
N PHE A 530 10.09 -15.15 2.06
CA PHE A 530 8.82 -14.52 2.36
C PHE A 530 8.28 -14.94 3.73
N THR A 531 7.54 -14.05 4.38
CA THR A 531 6.80 -14.39 5.60
C THR A 531 5.52 -15.12 5.26
N GLN A 532 5.17 -16.15 6.02
CA GLN A 532 3.91 -16.89 5.92
C GLN A 532 3.22 -16.93 7.28
N GLY A 533 1.92 -16.66 7.32
CA GLY A 533 1.11 -16.83 8.53
C GLY A 533 0.84 -18.31 8.79
N LEU A 534 1.02 -18.77 10.03
CA LEU A 534 0.67 -20.13 10.40
C LEU A 534 -0.85 -20.19 10.65
N GLY A 535 -1.59 -20.79 9.73
CA GLY A 535 -2.94 -21.26 10.01
C GLY A 535 -2.83 -22.58 10.77
N LEU A 536 -3.38 -22.67 11.97
CA LEU A 536 -3.55 -23.96 12.65
C LEU A 536 -4.40 -24.87 11.76
N ASN A 537 -3.98 -26.14 11.65
CA ASN A 537 -4.68 -27.17 10.89
C ASN A 537 -6.13 -27.32 11.39
N LEU A 538 -7.04 -27.49 10.43
CA LEU A 538 -8.41 -27.91 10.63
C LEU A 538 -8.44 -29.27 11.34
N GLU A 539 -8.99 -29.32 12.55
CA GLU A 539 -9.89 -30.38 13.03
C GLU A 539 -10.35 -30.09 14.46
N ASN A 540 -11.39 -29.26 14.61
CA ASN A 540 -12.58 -29.58 15.40
C ASN A 540 -13.47 -28.34 15.63
N ARG A 541 -14.70 -28.45 15.12
CA ARG A 541 -15.96 -27.87 15.63
C ARG A 541 -15.85 -26.67 16.59
N GLN A 542 -15.95 -25.46 16.06
CA GLN A 542 -17.03 -24.49 16.32
C GLN A 542 -16.63 -23.12 15.74
N ASN A 543 -17.67 -22.34 15.47
CA ASN A 543 -17.70 -21.24 14.50
C ASN A 543 -17.12 -19.93 15.06
N GLU A 544 -15.81 -19.85 15.31
CA GLU A 544 -15.12 -18.58 15.59
C GLU A 544 -13.75 -18.51 14.91
N HIS A 545 -13.53 -17.46 14.11
CA HIS A 545 -12.25 -17.17 13.45
C HIS A 545 -11.32 -16.39 14.39
N HIS A 546 -10.78 -17.05 15.42
CA HIS A 546 -9.61 -16.53 16.14
C HIS A 546 -8.35 -17.21 15.59
N LEU A 547 -7.62 -16.49 14.72
CA LEU A 547 -6.30 -16.90 14.24
C LEU A 547 -5.25 -16.58 15.30
N GLU A 548 -5.02 -17.53 16.21
CA GLU A 548 -3.84 -17.58 17.06
C GLU A 548 -2.72 -18.33 16.31
N GLY A 549 -1.55 -17.72 16.10
CA GLY A 549 -0.41 -18.46 15.53
C GLY A 549 0.67 -17.57 14.92
N GLY A 550 1.94 -17.86 15.25
CA GLY A 550 3.12 -17.12 14.81
C GLY A 550 3.37 -17.10 13.29
N PHE A 551 4.44 -16.43 12.88
CA PHE A 551 4.88 -16.37 11.48
C PHE A 551 6.05 -17.32 11.23
N SER A 552 6.11 -17.89 10.04
CA SER A 552 7.30 -18.60 9.56
C SER A 552 7.89 -17.89 8.34
N ILE A 553 9.19 -18.10 8.09
CA ILE A 553 9.85 -17.57 6.91
C ILE A 553 10.07 -18.73 5.94
N GLY A 554 9.38 -18.68 4.80
CA GLY A 554 9.57 -19.61 3.69
C GLY A 554 10.66 -19.12 2.74
N SER A 555 11.25 -20.05 2.00
CA SER A 555 12.11 -19.74 0.85
C SER A 555 11.58 -20.43 -0.40
N VAL A 556 11.73 -19.81 -1.56
CA VAL A 556 11.38 -20.37 -2.86
C VAL A 556 12.46 -20.01 -3.88
N GLY A 557 12.92 -21.00 -4.64
CA GLY A 557 13.87 -20.81 -5.73
C GLY A 557 13.27 -20.02 -6.89
N PRO A 558 14.10 -19.49 -7.80
CA PRO A 558 13.62 -18.76 -8.98
C PRO A 558 12.82 -19.64 -9.96
N ASP A 559 12.97 -20.96 -9.86
CA ASP A 559 12.22 -21.98 -10.60
C ASP A 559 10.86 -22.32 -9.96
N GLY A 560 10.54 -21.72 -8.81
CA GLY A 560 9.31 -21.99 -8.06
C GLY A 560 9.39 -23.19 -7.13
N GLN A 561 10.55 -23.84 -6.99
CA GLN A 561 10.73 -24.92 -6.02
C GLN A 561 10.78 -24.37 -4.59
N LEU A 562 9.93 -24.89 -3.72
CA LEU A 562 9.92 -24.52 -2.30
C LEU A 562 11.19 -25.03 -1.62
N GLY A 563 11.91 -24.10 -0.99
CA GLY A 563 13.13 -24.35 -0.24
C GLY A 563 12.88 -24.61 1.24
N ARG A 564 13.93 -24.46 2.04
CA ARG A 564 13.89 -24.68 3.49
C ARG A 564 12.96 -23.67 4.15
N GLN A 565 12.06 -24.16 5.01
CA GLN A 565 11.27 -23.32 5.90
C GLN A 565 12.08 -23.04 7.16
N ILE A 566 12.28 -21.76 7.46
CA ILE A 566 12.88 -21.32 8.71
C ILE A 566 11.72 -21.16 9.71
N SER A 567 11.44 -22.24 10.42
CA SER A 567 10.43 -22.29 11.48
C SER A 567 11.06 -21.85 12.79
N HIS A 568 10.84 -20.60 13.19
CA HIS A 568 11.08 -20.17 14.56
C HIS A 568 9.74 -19.86 15.20
N PHE A 569 9.40 -20.67 16.22
CA PHE A 569 8.23 -20.45 17.05
C PHE A 569 8.49 -19.22 17.91
N PHE A 570 7.84 -18.14 17.53
CA PHE A 570 7.65 -16.99 18.38
C PHE A 570 6.61 -17.41 19.44
N SER A 571 7.04 -17.51 20.70
CA SER A 571 6.40 -18.19 21.84
C SER A 571 4.91 -17.89 22.06
N GLU A 572 4.17 -18.90 22.55
CA GLU A 572 2.74 -18.94 22.89
C GLU A 572 2.27 -17.95 23.98
N ASN A 573 3.15 -17.16 24.59
CA ASN A 573 2.79 -16.19 25.65
C ASN A 573 3.49 -14.81 25.52
N GLU A 574 4.03 -14.49 24.35
CA GLU A 574 4.72 -13.22 24.10
C GLU A 574 4.24 -12.65 22.76
N ASP A 575 3.99 -11.34 22.67
CA ASP A 575 3.38 -10.64 21.53
C ASP A 575 4.21 -10.67 20.20
N PHE A 576 4.29 -11.85 19.60
CA PHE A 576 4.58 -12.27 18.20
C PHE A 576 3.82 -11.57 17.08
N ARG A 577 3.56 -10.27 17.12
CA ARG A 577 2.58 -9.67 16.19
C ARG A 577 3.12 -9.07 14.89
N CYS A 578 4.40 -8.71 14.73
CA CYS A 578 4.81 -7.93 13.55
C CYS A 578 6.29 -8.11 13.13
N ILE A 579 6.64 -9.17 12.38
CA ILE A 579 7.75 -9.02 11.40
C ILE A 579 7.33 -7.87 10.50
N ALA A 580 8.16 -6.84 10.38
CA ALA A 580 7.79 -5.63 9.66
C ALA A 580 8.69 -5.34 8.46
N GLY A 581 9.89 -5.92 8.40
CA GLY A 581 10.80 -5.80 7.26
C GLY A 581 11.86 -6.88 7.25
N MET A 582 12.37 -7.22 6.05
CA MET A 582 13.39 -8.25 5.85
C MET A 582 14.37 -7.80 4.77
N CYS A 583 15.64 -8.16 4.92
CA CYS A 583 16.64 -8.03 3.84
C CYS A 583 17.69 -9.14 3.97
N VAL A 584 18.45 -9.36 2.90
CA VAL A 584 19.51 -10.38 2.86
C VAL A 584 20.86 -9.68 2.72
N ASP A 585 21.87 -10.16 3.46
CA ASP A 585 23.24 -9.68 3.36
C ASP A 585 24.03 -10.31 2.19
N ALA A 586 25.26 -9.87 1.97
CA ALA A 586 26.10 -10.38 0.88
C ALA A 586 26.57 -11.85 1.08
N ARG A 587 26.48 -12.41 2.28
CA ARG A 587 26.71 -13.84 2.56
C ARG A 587 25.45 -14.68 2.35
N GLY A 588 24.30 -14.03 2.20
CA GLY A 588 22.99 -14.66 2.14
C GLY A 588 22.35 -14.86 3.52
N ASP A 589 22.88 -14.23 4.58
CA ASP A 589 22.29 -14.22 5.90
C ASP A 589 21.08 -13.27 5.91
N LEU A 590 20.02 -13.69 6.59
CA LEU A 590 18.75 -12.97 6.61
C LEU A 590 18.66 -12.06 7.83
N ILE A 591 18.35 -10.78 7.60
CA ILE A 591 18.17 -9.77 8.64
C ILE A 591 16.69 -9.40 8.70
N VAL A 592 16.09 -9.45 9.90
CA VAL A 592 14.66 -9.29 10.11
C VAL A 592 14.38 -8.21 11.15
N ALA A 593 13.43 -7.33 10.86
CA ALA A 593 12.91 -6.33 11.80
C ALA A 593 11.74 -6.91 12.55
N ASP A 594 11.88 -7.00 13.87
CA ASP A 594 10.80 -7.32 14.77
C ASP A 594 10.28 -6.02 15.40
N SER A 595 9.12 -5.58 14.92
CA SER A 595 8.48 -4.36 15.42
C SER A 595 7.94 -4.51 16.84
N SER A 596 7.56 -5.71 17.29
CA SER A 596 7.00 -5.89 18.64
C SER A 596 8.08 -5.96 19.69
N ARG A 597 9.18 -6.68 19.42
CA ARG A 597 10.37 -6.66 20.29
C ARG A 597 11.19 -5.37 20.17
N LYS A 598 10.99 -4.59 19.10
CA LYS A 598 11.82 -3.40 18.76
C LYS A 598 13.28 -3.78 18.53
N GLU A 599 13.50 -4.99 18.00
CA GLU A 599 14.81 -5.59 17.80
C GLU A 599 15.06 -5.84 16.31
N ILE A 600 16.35 -5.95 15.96
CA ILE A 600 16.78 -6.43 14.66
C ILE A 600 17.49 -7.77 14.85
N LEU A 601 16.98 -8.79 14.18
CA LEU A 601 17.44 -10.18 14.27
C LEU A 601 18.28 -10.53 13.04
N HIS A 602 19.26 -11.40 13.24
CA HIS A 602 20.14 -11.93 12.20
C HIS A 602 20.11 -13.45 12.22
N PHE A 603 19.78 -14.03 11.07
CA PHE A 603 19.62 -15.46 10.81
C PHE A 603 20.68 -15.92 9.81
N PRO A 604 21.77 -16.55 10.29
CA PRO A 604 22.80 -17.09 9.40
C PRO A 604 22.26 -18.22 8.51
N LYS A 605 22.80 -18.39 7.31
CA LYS A 605 22.49 -19.57 6.45
C LYS A 605 22.73 -20.91 7.15
N GLY A 606 23.71 -20.95 8.08
CA GLY A 606 24.04 -22.11 8.90
C GLY A 606 22.97 -22.49 9.95
N GLY A 607 21.96 -21.65 10.15
CA GLY A 607 20.90 -21.84 11.15
C GLY A 607 21.16 -21.08 12.45
N GLY A 608 20.15 -21.09 13.32
CA GLY A 608 20.12 -20.28 14.53
C GLY A 608 19.76 -18.81 14.27
N TYR A 609 19.77 -18.00 15.32
CA TYR A 609 19.58 -16.57 15.21
C TYR A 609 20.37 -15.83 16.29
N SER A 610 20.64 -14.56 16.03
CA SER A 610 21.32 -13.63 16.92
C SER A 610 20.62 -12.28 16.89
N VAL A 611 20.68 -11.53 17.98
CA VAL A 611 20.10 -10.18 18.04
C VAL A 611 21.20 -9.16 17.71
N LEU A 612 21.02 -8.39 16.63
CA LEU A 612 21.96 -7.35 16.20
C LEU A 612 21.75 -6.02 16.93
N ILE A 613 20.50 -5.63 17.12
CA ILE A 613 20.10 -4.37 17.77
C ILE A 613 19.02 -4.69 18.78
N ARG A 614 19.26 -4.31 20.05
CA ARG A 614 18.35 -4.55 21.19
C ARG A 614 17.61 -3.30 21.66
N GLU A 615 18.17 -2.13 21.44
CA GLU A 615 17.68 -0.88 22.03
C GLU A 615 17.77 0.29 21.04
N GLY A 616 17.02 1.36 21.33
CA GLY A 616 17.02 2.59 20.56
C GLY A 616 16.08 2.61 19.35
N LEU A 617 15.23 1.59 19.18
CA LEU A 617 14.19 1.52 18.16
C LEU A 617 12.79 1.64 18.78
N THR A 618 11.86 2.28 18.09
CA THR A 618 10.47 2.43 18.56
C THR A 618 9.50 1.52 17.81
N CYS A 619 9.57 1.51 16.47
CA CYS A 619 8.78 0.65 15.59
C CYS A 619 9.56 0.46 14.27
N PRO A 620 10.52 -0.49 14.22
CA PRO A 620 11.30 -0.76 13.02
C PRO A 620 10.44 -1.46 11.96
N VAL A 621 10.20 -0.79 10.83
CA VAL A 621 9.30 -1.28 9.75
C VAL A 621 10.01 -1.57 8.43
N GLY A 622 11.22 -1.07 8.22
CA GLY A 622 11.96 -1.33 6.99
C GLY A 622 13.42 -1.54 7.30
N ILE A 623 14.05 -2.47 6.58
CA ILE A 623 15.48 -2.70 6.67
C ILE A 623 16.05 -2.76 5.26
N ALA A 624 17.20 -2.12 5.05
CA ALA A 624 18.03 -2.42 3.90
C ALA A 624 19.51 -2.29 4.24
N LEU A 625 20.34 -2.99 3.47
CA LEU A 625 21.79 -2.91 3.55
C LEU A 625 22.33 -2.03 2.43
N THR A 626 23.30 -1.19 2.75
CA THR A 626 24.07 -0.48 1.72
C THR A 626 25.17 -1.36 1.16
N PRO A 627 25.63 -1.11 -0.10
CA PRO A 627 26.79 -1.78 -0.67
C PRO A 627 28.08 -1.64 0.17
N LYS A 628 28.13 -0.68 1.10
CA LYS A 628 29.27 -0.43 1.99
C LYS A 628 29.21 -1.19 3.32
N GLY A 629 28.19 -2.03 3.55
CA GLY A 629 28.00 -2.70 4.84
C GLY A 629 27.51 -1.72 5.91
N GLN A 630 26.44 -0.99 5.62
CA GLN A 630 25.71 -0.21 6.62
C GLN A 630 24.27 -0.69 6.64
N LEU A 631 23.72 -0.83 7.84
CA LEU A 631 22.35 -1.27 8.06
C LEU A 631 21.48 -0.03 8.25
N LEU A 632 20.49 0.14 7.37
CA LEU A 632 19.49 1.20 7.48
C LEU A 632 18.21 0.57 8.05
N VAL A 633 17.74 1.13 9.15
CA VAL A 633 16.48 0.74 9.80
C VAL A 633 15.54 1.93 9.73
N LEU A 634 14.40 1.76 9.05
CA LEU A 634 13.32 2.75 9.04
C LEU A 634 12.47 2.55 10.28
N ASP A 635 12.49 3.54 11.17
CA ASP A 635 11.74 3.57 12.41
C ASP A 635 10.49 4.44 12.20
N CYS A 636 9.33 3.79 12.06
CA CYS A 636 8.09 4.44 11.62
C CYS A 636 7.59 5.50 12.62
N TRP A 637 7.64 5.16 13.91
CA TRP A 637 7.12 6.02 14.98
C TRP A 637 8.09 7.12 15.40
N ASP A 638 9.39 6.91 15.18
CA ASP A 638 10.41 7.96 15.30
C ASP A 638 10.54 8.80 14.01
N HIS A 639 9.75 8.48 12.98
CA HIS A 639 9.69 9.18 11.70
C HIS A 639 11.08 9.41 11.07
N CYS A 640 11.99 8.44 11.18
CA CYS A 640 13.37 8.59 10.71
C CYS A 640 13.99 7.26 10.27
N ILE A 641 15.10 7.37 9.55
CA ILE A 641 15.97 6.25 9.21
C ILE A 641 17.19 6.32 10.14
N LYS A 642 17.42 5.23 10.87
CA LYS A 642 18.57 5.03 11.74
C LYS A 642 19.60 4.17 11.01
N ILE A 643 20.84 4.65 10.99
CA ILE A 643 21.94 4.04 10.25
C ILE A 643 22.91 3.44 11.26
N TYR A 644 23.23 2.16 11.08
CA TYR A 644 24.13 1.40 11.94
C TYR A 644 25.32 0.85 11.15
N SER A 645 26.45 0.65 11.83
CA SER A 645 27.60 -0.06 11.26
C SER A 645 27.29 -1.54 11.12
N TYR A 646 27.47 -2.11 9.92
CA TYR A 646 27.29 -3.54 9.68
C TYR A 646 28.46 -4.07 8.85
N HIS A 647 29.59 -4.30 9.51
CA HIS A 647 30.79 -4.77 8.83
C HIS A 647 30.76 -6.29 8.67
N LEU A 648 30.80 -6.80 7.44
CA LEU A 648 31.09 -8.22 7.22
C LEU A 648 32.56 -8.47 7.60
N ARG A 649 32.84 -8.99 8.81
CA ARG A 649 34.19 -9.53 9.08
C ARG A 649 34.41 -10.71 8.14
N ARG A 650 35.45 -10.62 7.30
CA ARG A 650 36.03 -11.80 6.66
C ARG A 650 36.47 -12.72 7.80
N TYR A 651 35.90 -13.92 7.89
CA TYR A 651 36.58 -14.97 8.65
C TYR A 651 37.90 -15.19 7.92
N SER A 652 38.98 -14.64 8.47
CA SER A 652 40.31 -15.20 8.22
C SER A 652 40.25 -16.62 8.76
N THR A 653 40.11 -17.57 7.84
CA THR A 653 40.28 -19.00 8.11
C THR A 653 41.62 -19.20 8.83
N PRO A 654 41.66 -19.94 9.95
CA PRO A 654 42.92 -20.41 10.51
C PRO A 654 43.64 -21.36 9.54
#